data_AF-A0A832NKR4-F1
#
_entry.id   AF-A0A832NKR4-F1
#
_cell.length_a   1.000
_cell.length_b   1.000
_cell.length_c   1.000
_cell.angle_alpha   90.00
_cell.angle_beta   90.00
_cell.angle_gamma   90.00
#
_symmetry.space_group_name_H-M   'P 1'
#
loop_
_entity.id
_entity.type
_entity.pdbx_description
1 polymer ?
#
loop_
_entity_poly.entity_id
_entity_poly.type
_entity_poly.pdbx_seq_one_letter_code
_entity_poly.pdbx_strand_id
1 'polypeptide(L)'
;MSNIVGTGLRIRSLWVAPTNLFQNTEILPGVTLEVAGSAATPEPLYVGTRQDVDVATTVTSTFRGGGGSLSVSNPASALHVRQTHPTAGAHLATLDLSGLDNFAADLQTFNVGVGDSTYRRAMGLLRLAKTNSILVRGTYANPGLLVGDNSSNNNGNSSQSDLWLGQVNDLRADYIRIGGQKQRGFMGFSPGFAPSSLVLRGSGGGTNRVTEFAIGDGSEQGASGNPTRGTVTLLDGSVDILANLLVAGRGQTGTGRESEAFLTLGPGTLDVNTFDIAYQNSPTAANRVDGTVNLFGTTTVVNDLLRLGRYAGSTVARNATLNLNGGSLSVSNRLACEGTIVLTVTNASLNLPPGSEILARTLIVDNGTINNAAVLSVTNSLIIANGGVISGSQVLDMGADPACTWDFSSLAGGFTISNLLQGAGTLMGEVALAPGATLKPGGDGVPGMLTSFNNLTLKDSTLQFDLSASGAGLNDQVSVYAGLTLQGLNQVALNGYEGSFDSAYTLFNYTTLSGGLANLQVVGPVAQSRYTFTFDTSVAGAVRLLVGGSGSANLTWVGDGSANLWDLKGAANWNKGGSADQFYNLDQVTFDEAGSPYVVEQDIVVPAGKRVEIQAGAVLVFKPFTGVRVEGELVASGRADKPVVFTSIHDPTYVPSTGQLPNAFDWNGVH
;
A
#
# COMPACT_ATOMS: atom_id res chain seq x y z
N MET A 1 -37.64 -17.88 39.77
CA MET A 1 -38.41 -16.79 40.40
C MET A 1 -38.13 -15.52 39.63
N SER A 2 -39.16 -14.71 39.35
CA SER A 2 -39.00 -13.43 38.65
C SER A 2 -39.06 -12.31 39.67
N ASN A 3 -38.06 -11.44 39.72
CA ASN A 3 -38.12 -10.18 40.46
C ASN A 3 -39.02 -9.21 39.69
N ILE A 4 -39.83 -8.41 40.38
CA ILE A 4 -40.64 -7.35 39.76
C ILE A 4 -40.27 -6.02 40.42
N VAL A 5 -39.87 -5.04 39.61
CA VAL A 5 -39.66 -3.65 40.02
C VAL A 5 -40.92 -2.87 39.68
N GLY A 6 -41.85 -2.81 40.65
CA GLY A 6 -43.17 -2.21 40.47
C GLY A 6 -43.23 -0.69 40.62
N THR A 7 -42.22 -0.10 41.26
CA THR A 7 -42.05 1.35 41.45
C THR A 7 -40.58 1.72 41.31
N GLY A 8 -40.27 2.99 41.03
CA GLY A 8 -38.88 3.46 40.96
C GLY A 8 -38.08 3.04 42.19
N LEU A 9 -36.92 2.41 41.97
CA LEU A 9 -36.10 1.84 43.04
C LEU A 9 -34.64 2.22 42.80
N ARG A 10 -33.97 2.69 43.85
CA ARG A 10 -32.53 2.94 43.84
C ARG A 10 -31.81 1.96 44.76
N ILE A 11 -30.79 1.30 44.24
CA ILE A 11 -29.91 0.39 44.98
C ILE A 11 -28.44 0.79 44.78
N ARG A 12 -27.58 0.42 45.74
CA ARG A 12 -26.14 0.75 45.67
C ARG A 12 -25.39 -0.07 44.62
N SER A 13 -25.70 -1.36 44.56
CA SER A 13 -25.00 -2.34 43.75
C SER A 13 -25.91 -3.54 43.48
N LEU A 14 -25.79 -4.12 42.31
CA LEU A 14 -26.50 -5.32 41.89
C LEU A 14 -25.49 -6.39 41.48
N TRP A 15 -25.53 -7.52 42.17
CA TRP A 15 -24.73 -8.69 41.85
C TRP A 15 -25.65 -9.87 41.49
N VAL A 16 -25.48 -10.39 40.27
CA VAL A 16 -26.16 -11.59 39.80
C VAL A 16 -25.19 -12.77 39.93
N ALA A 17 -25.47 -13.65 40.89
CA ALA A 17 -24.64 -14.78 41.31
C ALA A 17 -25.41 -16.13 41.22
N PRO A 18 -24.73 -17.29 41.31
CA PRO A 18 -25.22 -18.59 40.83
C PRO A 18 -26.16 -19.32 41.80
N THR A 19 -26.66 -18.70 42.88
CA THR A 19 -27.65 -19.38 43.74
C THR A 19 -28.92 -19.74 42.95
N ASN A 20 -29.18 -19.03 41.83
CA ASN A 20 -30.16 -19.38 40.81
C ASN A 20 -29.50 -19.16 39.45
N LEU A 21 -29.11 -20.22 38.73
CA LEU A 21 -28.43 -20.19 37.42
C LEU A 21 -29.11 -19.28 36.36
N PHE A 22 -30.37 -18.92 36.59
CA PHE A 22 -31.17 -18.00 35.79
C PHE A 22 -31.94 -17.01 36.69
N GLN A 23 -31.81 -15.71 36.41
CA GLN A 23 -32.56 -14.65 37.08
C GLN A 23 -33.31 -13.78 36.07
N ASN A 24 -34.62 -13.64 36.25
CA ASN A 24 -35.45 -12.71 35.49
C ASN A 24 -35.85 -11.53 36.37
N THR A 25 -35.68 -10.32 35.86
CA THR A 25 -36.19 -9.09 36.48
C THR A 25 -37.12 -8.39 35.49
N GLU A 26 -38.35 -8.14 35.91
CA GLU A 26 -39.32 -7.36 35.16
C GLU A 26 -39.37 -5.94 35.72
N ILE A 27 -39.15 -4.94 34.87
CA ILE A 27 -39.29 -3.52 35.21
C ILE A 27 -40.57 -3.03 34.53
N LEU A 28 -41.55 -2.58 35.32
CA LEU A 28 -42.84 -2.17 34.78
C LEU A 28 -42.71 -0.92 33.87
N PRO A 29 -43.66 -0.70 32.95
CA PRO A 29 -43.66 0.48 32.09
C PRO A 29 -43.55 1.79 32.89
N GLY A 30 -42.66 2.69 32.48
CA GLY A 30 -42.43 3.99 33.14
C GLY A 30 -41.64 3.90 34.45
N VAL A 31 -41.19 2.70 34.84
CA VAL A 31 -40.37 2.49 36.04
C VAL A 31 -38.89 2.42 35.68
N THR A 32 -38.06 2.99 36.56
CA THR A 32 -36.59 2.90 36.47
C THR A 32 -36.03 2.15 37.68
N LEU A 33 -35.22 1.13 37.42
CA LEU A 33 -34.28 0.60 38.41
C LEU A 33 -32.96 1.37 38.29
N GLU A 34 -32.60 2.09 39.33
CA GLU A 34 -31.33 2.82 39.40
C GLU A 34 -30.33 2.06 40.28
N VAL A 35 -29.14 1.80 39.73
CA VAL A 35 -28.04 1.14 40.41
C VAL A 35 -26.88 2.12 40.48
N ALA A 36 -26.71 2.76 41.64
CA ALA A 36 -25.77 3.87 41.78
C ALA A 36 -25.04 3.86 43.13
N GLY A 37 -23.72 3.96 43.05
CA GLY A 37 -22.79 3.97 44.18
C GLY A 37 -21.68 5.00 43.98
N SER A 38 -20.89 5.24 45.03
CA SER A 38 -19.76 6.20 45.00
C SER A 38 -18.39 5.57 45.22
N ALA A 39 -18.35 4.31 45.69
CA ALA A 39 -17.12 3.57 45.91
C ALA A 39 -16.76 2.71 44.70
N ALA A 40 -15.47 2.44 44.49
CA ALA A 40 -15.01 1.55 43.43
C ALA A 40 -15.51 0.10 43.63
N THR A 41 -15.73 -0.31 44.87
CA THR A 41 -16.28 -1.62 45.24
C THR A 41 -17.38 -1.50 46.30
N PRO A 42 -18.39 -2.40 46.30
CA PRO A 42 -18.68 -3.36 45.23
C PRO A 42 -19.06 -2.65 43.93
N GLU A 43 -18.80 -3.31 42.80
CA GLU A 43 -19.17 -2.82 41.47
C GLU A 43 -20.68 -2.53 41.40
N PRO A 44 -21.10 -1.48 40.68
CA PRO A 44 -22.51 -1.14 40.56
C PRO A 44 -23.29 -2.28 39.92
N LEU A 45 -22.78 -2.93 38.87
CA LEU A 45 -23.41 -4.10 38.26
C LEU A 45 -22.37 -5.17 37.93
N TYR A 46 -22.57 -6.37 38.46
CA TYR A 46 -21.74 -7.54 38.18
C TYR A 46 -22.63 -8.75 37.87
N VAL A 47 -22.40 -9.39 36.73
CA VAL A 47 -23.01 -10.68 36.35
C VAL A 47 -21.92 -11.72 36.24
N GLY A 48 -21.99 -12.74 37.10
CA GLY A 48 -20.98 -13.81 37.23
C GLY A 48 -20.73 -14.21 38.69
N THR A 49 -19.95 -15.27 38.90
CA THR A 49 -19.81 -15.89 40.23
C THR A 49 -18.73 -15.26 41.11
N ARG A 50 -17.82 -14.45 40.54
CA ARG A 50 -16.62 -13.90 41.23
C ARG A 50 -15.71 -14.97 41.83
N GLN A 51 -15.87 -16.22 41.43
CA GLN A 51 -15.18 -17.38 42.00
C GLN A 51 -15.04 -18.45 40.94
N ASP A 52 -14.00 -19.26 41.06
CA ASP A 52 -13.84 -20.46 40.27
C ASP A 52 -14.86 -21.50 40.74
N VAL A 53 -15.82 -21.79 39.87
CA VAL A 53 -16.90 -22.76 40.05
C VAL A 53 -16.78 -23.86 38.99
N ASP A 54 -17.81 -24.69 38.77
CA ASP A 54 -17.76 -25.68 37.70
C ASP A 54 -17.49 -25.02 36.32
N VAL A 55 -16.62 -25.64 35.52
CA VAL A 55 -16.15 -25.13 34.22
C VAL A 55 -17.25 -24.96 33.17
N ALA A 56 -18.40 -25.62 33.36
CA ALA A 56 -19.60 -25.50 32.54
C ALA A 56 -20.63 -24.52 33.13
N THR A 57 -20.33 -23.85 34.25
CA THR A 57 -21.27 -22.93 34.90
C THR A 57 -21.57 -21.74 34.00
N THR A 58 -22.85 -21.57 33.67
CA THR A 58 -23.36 -20.38 33.00
C THR A 58 -24.23 -19.57 33.96
N VAL A 59 -24.12 -18.25 33.91
CA VAL A 59 -24.91 -17.31 34.72
C VAL A 59 -25.71 -16.45 33.76
N THR A 60 -27.04 -16.53 33.81
CA THR A 60 -27.89 -15.72 32.92
C THR A 60 -28.80 -14.81 33.72
N SER A 61 -28.78 -13.52 33.38
CA SER A 61 -29.71 -12.52 33.89
C SER A 61 -30.45 -11.83 32.75
N THR A 62 -31.77 -11.77 32.84
CA THR A 62 -32.60 -11.09 31.85
C THR A 62 -33.41 -9.98 32.52
N PHE A 63 -33.38 -8.80 31.92
CA PHE A 63 -34.24 -7.68 32.24
C PHE A 63 -35.25 -7.47 31.12
N ARG A 64 -36.53 -7.34 31.50
CA ARG A 64 -37.64 -7.20 30.55
C ARG A 64 -38.69 -6.23 31.06
N GLY A 65 -39.55 -5.79 30.15
CA GLY A 65 -40.69 -4.93 30.44
C GLY A 65 -40.67 -3.72 29.51
N GLY A 66 -41.55 -3.72 28.52
CA GLY A 66 -41.70 -2.58 27.62
C GLY A 66 -42.01 -1.30 28.42
N GLY A 67 -41.39 -0.19 28.06
CA GLY A 67 -41.41 1.06 28.83
C GLY A 67 -40.54 1.08 30.09
N GLY A 68 -39.95 -0.04 30.50
CA GLY A 68 -39.06 -0.12 31.67
C GLY A 68 -37.63 0.35 31.36
N SER A 69 -36.95 0.88 32.38
CA SER A 69 -35.60 1.43 32.25
C SER A 69 -34.62 0.91 33.32
N LEU A 70 -33.37 0.63 32.92
CA LEU A 70 -32.26 0.33 33.84
C LEU A 70 -31.20 1.44 33.73
N SER A 71 -30.85 2.06 34.86
CA SER A 71 -29.78 3.06 34.93
C SER A 71 -28.67 2.59 35.86
N VAL A 72 -27.41 2.65 35.42
CA VAL A 72 -26.23 2.24 36.20
C VAL A 72 -25.23 3.40 36.25
N SER A 73 -25.02 3.99 37.42
CA SER A 73 -24.20 5.20 37.56
C SER A 73 -23.19 5.09 38.70
N ASN A 74 -21.92 4.90 38.36
CA ASN A 74 -20.78 5.00 39.28
C ASN A 74 -19.49 5.26 38.48
N PRO A 75 -19.13 6.54 38.26
CA PRO A 75 -17.96 6.92 37.45
C PRO A 75 -16.60 6.43 37.97
N ALA A 76 -16.56 5.95 39.22
CA ALA A 76 -15.36 5.42 39.87
C ALA A 76 -15.27 3.87 39.82
N SER A 77 -16.19 3.21 39.15
CA SER A 77 -16.28 1.75 39.13
C SER A 77 -16.66 1.19 37.75
N ALA A 78 -16.48 -0.12 37.61
CA ALA A 78 -16.73 -0.86 36.38
C ALA A 78 -18.07 -1.60 36.41
N LEU A 79 -18.68 -1.77 35.24
CA LEU A 79 -19.70 -2.80 35.02
C LEU A 79 -19.02 -4.05 34.47
N HIS A 80 -19.35 -5.22 35.02
CA HIS A 80 -18.81 -6.50 34.56
C HIS A 80 -19.91 -7.48 34.17
N VAL A 81 -19.80 -8.02 32.96
CA VAL A 81 -20.50 -9.24 32.54
C VAL A 81 -19.43 -10.28 32.22
N ARG A 82 -19.07 -11.10 33.21
CA ARG A 82 -18.03 -12.11 33.03
C ARG A 82 -18.23 -13.33 33.90
N GLN A 83 -18.00 -14.50 33.32
CA GLN A 83 -17.76 -15.73 34.06
C GLN A 83 -16.36 -16.25 33.74
N THR A 84 -15.66 -16.77 34.75
CA THR A 84 -14.24 -17.11 34.67
C THR A 84 -13.98 -18.53 35.17
N HIS A 85 -12.89 -19.14 34.70
CA HIS A 85 -12.43 -20.43 35.19
C HIS A 85 -10.92 -20.66 34.92
N PRO A 86 -10.20 -21.44 35.76
CA PRO A 86 -8.78 -21.73 35.56
C PRO A 86 -8.46 -22.61 34.35
N THR A 87 -9.47 -23.29 33.78
CA THR A 87 -9.35 -24.11 32.57
C THR A 87 -10.38 -23.67 31.53
N ALA A 88 -10.10 -23.93 30.24
CA ALA A 88 -11.04 -23.60 29.18
C ALA A 88 -12.31 -24.49 29.23
N GLY A 89 -13.47 -23.93 28.89
CA GLY A 89 -14.74 -24.65 28.89
C GLY A 89 -15.95 -23.82 28.48
N ALA A 90 -17.15 -24.27 28.87
CA ALA A 90 -18.42 -23.70 28.44
C ALA A 90 -18.93 -22.53 29.31
N HIS A 91 -18.19 -22.14 30.35
CA HIS A 91 -18.60 -21.09 31.26
C HIS A 91 -18.87 -19.75 30.56
N LEU A 92 -19.96 -19.07 30.96
CA LEU A 92 -20.43 -17.84 30.33
C LEU A 92 -21.29 -17.02 31.29
N ALA A 93 -21.09 -15.71 31.35
CA ALA A 93 -22.04 -14.79 31.93
C ALA A 93 -22.87 -14.13 30.83
N THR A 94 -24.19 -14.15 30.95
CA THR A 94 -25.13 -13.49 30.03
C THR A 94 -25.94 -12.44 30.77
N LEU A 95 -25.94 -11.22 30.25
CA LEU A 95 -26.87 -10.18 30.63
C LEU A 95 -27.70 -9.79 29.40
N ASP A 96 -29.01 -9.99 29.47
CA ASP A 96 -29.92 -9.67 28.38
C ASP A 96 -30.86 -8.53 28.80
N LEU A 97 -30.65 -7.34 28.22
CA LEU A 97 -31.46 -6.15 28.45
C LEU A 97 -32.42 -5.88 27.28
N SER A 98 -32.45 -6.74 26.25
CA SER A 98 -33.19 -6.49 25.00
C SER A 98 -34.71 -6.39 25.18
N GLY A 99 -35.23 -6.86 26.31
CA GLY A 99 -36.63 -6.72 26.69
C GLY A 99 -37.01 -5.37 27.31
N LEU A 100 -36.04 -4.47 27.54
CA LEU A 100 -36.26 -3.12 28.07
C LEU A 100 -36.29 -2.07 26.95
N ASP A 101 -36.92 -0.92 27.24
CA ASP A 101 -36.91 0.22 26.32
C ASP A 101 -35.65 1.07 26.49
N ASN A 102 -35.17 1.29 27.72
CA ASN A 102 -34.01 2.15 27.97
C ASN A 102 -32.96 1.51 28.86
N PHE A 103 -31.70 1.72 28.49
CA PHE A 103 -30.54 1.47 29.34
C PHE A 103 -29.61 2.67 29.34
N ALA A 104 -29.21 3.11 30.54
CA ALA A 104 -28.24 4.19 30.71
C ALA A 104 -27.09 3.72 31.59
N ALA A 105 -25.86 4.06 31.21
CA ALA A 105 -24.66 3.77 31.97
C ALA A 105 -23.73 4.99 32.04
N ASP A 106 -23.28 5.33 33.24
CA ASP A 106 -22.23 6.32 33.52
C ASP A 106 -21.18 5.69 34.45
N LEU A 107 -20.04 5.28 33.88
CA LEU A 107 -19.09 4.35 34.51
C LEU A 107 -17.63 4.74 34.28
N GLN A 108 -16.71 4.09 35.00
CA GLN A 108 -15.29 4.11 34.67
C GLN A 108 -15.03 3.23 33.43
N THR A 109 -15.37 1.94 33.52
CA THR A 109 -15.22 0.97 32.43
C THR A 109 -16.43 0.06 32.28
N PHE A 110 -16.60 -0.47 31.07
CA PHE A 110 -17.70 -1.33 30.68
C PHE A 110 -17.13 -2.61 30.06
N ASN A 111 -17.20 -3.70 30.83
CA ASN A 111 -16.40 -4.90 30.59
C ASN A 111 -17.29 -6.11 30.29
N VAL A 112 -17.17 -6.65 29.09
CA VAL A 112 -17.88 -7.87 28.65
C VAL A 112 -16.86 -8.97 28.35
N GLY A 113 -16.83 -10.00 29.19
CA GLY A 113 -15.89 -11.12 29.08
C GLY A 113 -14.42 -10.69 29.16
N VAL A 114 -14.12 -9.81 30.12
CA VAL A 114 -12.77 -9.27 30.35
C VAL A 114 -12.10 -9.99 31.51
N GLY A 115 -10.92 -10.52 31.27
CA GLY A 115 -10.17 -11.33 32.21
C GLY A 115 -8.78 -10.80 32.50
N ASP A 116 -8.31 -11.14 33.69
CA ASP A 116 -7.05 -10.68 34.26
C ASP A 116 -6.25 -11.86 34.85
N SER A 117 -5.23 -11.58 35.66
CA SER A 117 -4.39 -12.61 36.27
C SER A 117 -5.11 -13.43 37.35
N THR A 118 -6.16 -12.89 37.95
CA THR A 118 -7.02 -13.53 38.95
C THR A 118 -8.22 -14.19 38.26
N TYR A 119 -8.96 -13.43 37.47
CA TYR A 119 -10.18 -13.84 36.78
C TYR A 119 -9.85 -14.19 35.33
N ARG A 120 -9.29 -15.39 35.12
CA ARG A 120 -8.77 -15.83 33.80
C ARG A 120 -9.89 -16.40 32.92
N ARG A 121 -9.65 -16.39 31.60
CA ARG A 121 -10.53 -16.99 30.57
C ARG A 121 -11.94 -16.44 30.61
N ALA A 122 -12.08 -15.17 30.95
CA ALA A 122 -13.37 -14.54 31.12
C ALA A 122 -14.21 -14.58 29.84
N MET A 123 -15.48 -14.97 30.00
CA MET A 123 -16.50 -15.04 28.95
C MET A 123 -17.72 -14.21 29.34
N GLY A 124 -18.25 -13.44 28.39
CA GLY A 124 -19.43 -12.61 28.61
C GLY A 124 -20.25 -12.41 27.34
N LEU A 125 -21.57 -12.36 27.49
CA LEU A 125 -22.52 -11.97 26.46
C LEU A 125 -23.43 -10.88 27.03
N LEU A 126 -23.51 -9.75 26.35
CA LEU A 126 -24.41 -8.66 26.69
C LEU A 126 -25.28 -8.29 25.50
N ARG A 127 -26.59 -8.25 25.70
CA ARG A 127 -27.55 -7.62 24.79
C ARG A 127 -28.09 -6.36 25.43
N LEU A 128 -27.95 -5.24 24.74
CA LEU A 128 -28.43 -3.94 25.19
C LEU A 128 -29.95 -3.78 24.99
N ALA A 129 -30.52 -2.77 25.64
CA ALA A 129 -31.94 -2.41 25.53
C ALA A 129 -32.25 -1.77 24.17
N LYS A 130 -33.50 -1.37 23.90
CA LYS A 130 -33.82 -0.69 22.62
C LYS A 130 -33.06 0.64 22.46
N THR A 131 -33.07 1.48 23.47
CA THR A 131 -32.38 2.79 23.48
C THR A 131 -31.30 2.80 24.54
N ASN A 132 -30.06 3.11 24.16
CA ASN A 132 -28.90 3.00 25.03
C ASN A 132 -28.09 4.29 25.05
N SER A 133 -27.75 4.77 26.24
CA SER A 133 -26.82 5.89 26.46
C SER A 133 -25.71 5.44 27.38
N ILE A 134 -24.49 5.27 26.87
CA ILE A 134 -23.35 4.72 27.60
C ILE A 134 -22.20 5.71 27.59
N LEU A 135 -21.79 6.16 28.77
CA LEU A 135 -20.61 7.00 29.00
C LEU A 135 -19.60 6.26 29.87
N VAL A 136 -18.38 6.10 29.35
CA VAL A 136 -17.25 5.48 30.04
C VAL A 136 -16.02 6.37 29.98
N ARG A 137 -15.23 6.38 31.05
CA ARG A 137 -14.05 7.26 31.23
C ARG A 137 -12.78 6.46 31.52
N GLY A 138 -12.56 5.40 30.75
CA GLY A 138 -11.34 4.60 30.81
C GLY A 138 -10.13 5.34 30.23
N THR A 139 -8.95 4.78 30.45
CA THR A 139 -7.67 5.30 29.97
C THR A 139 -7.04 4.31 28.97
N TYR A 140 -5.90 4.65 28.37
CA TYR A 140 -5.17 3.70 27.51
C TYR A 140 -4.84 2.39 28.23
N ALA A 141 -4.36 2.45 29.48
CA ALA A 141 -4.00 1.27 30.26
C ALA A 141 -5.20 0.48 30.81
N ASN A 142 -6.39 1.09 30.80
CA ASN A 142 -7.64 0.45 31.20
C ASN A 142 -8.78 1.00 30.34
N PRO A 143 -8.94 0.50 29.09
CA PRO A 143 -9.87 1.05 28.13
C PRO A 143 -11.30 1.13 28.66
N GLY A 144 -12.03 2.18 28.25
CA GLY A 144 -13.37 2.47 28.75
C GLY A 144 -14.39 1.42 28.35
N LEU A 145 -14.28 0.88 27.13
CA LEU A 145 -15.11 -0.21 26.65
C LEU A 145 -14.24 -1.38 26.22
N LEU A 146 -14.44 -2.53 26.85
CA LEU A 146 -13.71 -3.76 26.58
C LEU A 146 -14.68 -4.91 26.31
N VAL A 147 -14.52 -5.56 25.16
CA VAL A 147 -15.27 -6.77 24.82
C VAL A 147 -14.31 -7.86 24.39
N GLY A 148 -14.25 -8.94 25.17
CA GLY A 148 -13.37 -10.07 24.90
C GLY A 148 -11.89 -9.68 24.96
N ASP A 149 -11.42 -9.35 26.16
CA ASP A 149 -10.01 -9.01 26.41
C ASP A 149 -9.50 -9.85 27.59
N ASN A 150 -8.50 -10.71 27.36
CA ASN A 150 -7.89 -11.50 28.43
C ASN A 150 -6.38 -11.40 28.38
N SER A 151 -5.79 -10.86 29.45
CA SER A 151 -4.34 -10.72 29.56
C SER A 151 -3.60 -12.02 29.87
N SER A 152 -4.24 -12.95 30.59
CA SER A 152 -3.60 -14.20 31.02
C SER A 152 -3.79 -15.36 30.04
N ASN A 153 -5.03 -15.79 29.80
CA ASN A 153 -5.35 -16.90 28.90
C ASN A 153 -6.73 -16.70 28.27
N ASN A 154 -6.89 -17.25 27.08
CA ASN A 154 -8.19 -17.31 26.41
C ASN A 154 -9.00 -18.52 26.85
N ASN A 155 -10.31 -18.48 26.62
CA ASN A 155 -11.20 -19.61 26.87
C ASN A 155 -11.23 -20.60 25.68
N GLY A 156 -10.05 -20.93 25.13
CA GLY A 156 -9.92 -21.72 23.91
C GLY A 156 -10.02 -20.89 22.62
N ASN A 157 -9.44 -21.41 21.55
CA ASN A 157 -9.32 -20.71 20.26
C ASN A 157 -10.60 -20.75 19.41
N SER A 158 -11.78 -20.99 20.00
CA SER A 158 -13.10 -20.96 19.34
C SER A 158 -14.09 -20.03 20.04
N SER A 159 -13.86 -19.72 21.32
CA SER A 159 -14.77 -18.94 22.15
C SER A 159 -14.70 -17.44 21.86
N GLN A 160 -15.82 -16.74 22.03
CA GLN A 160 -15.98 -15.30 21.79
C GLN A 160 -16.89 -14.66 22.84
N SER A 161 -16.53 -13.44 23.27
CA SER A 161 -17.39 -12.61 24.11
C SER A 161 -18.13 -11.59 23.25
N ASP A 162 -19.41 -11.37 23.52
CA ASP A 162 -20.30 -10.64 22.61
C ASP A 162 -20.95 -9.42 23.25
N LEU A 163 -20.93 -8.29 22.54
CA LEU A 163 -21.75 -7.12 22.83
C LEU A 163 -22.71 -6.87 21.66
N TRP A 164 -24.00 -7.07 21.90
CA TRP A 164 -25.06 -6.79 20.96
C TRP A 164 -25.72 -5.46 21.30
N LEU A 165 -25.63 -4.51 20.36
CA LEU A 165 -26.20 -3.18 20.46
C LEU A 165 -27.71 -3.20 20.26
N GLY A 166 -28.40 -2.20 20.81
CA GLY A 166 -29.84 -2.01 20.66
C GLY A 166 -30.23 -1.37 19.34
N GLN A 167 -31.46 -0.85 19.28
CA GLN A 167 -31.95 -0.08 18.13
C GLN A 167 -31.30 1.30 18.03
N VAL A 168 -31.15 2.02 19.14
CA VAL A 168 -30.54 3.35 19.19
C VAL A 168 -29.43 3.33 20.23
N ASN A 169 -28.22 3.72 19.85
CA ASN A 169 -27.05 3.63 20.72
C ASN A 169 -26.23 4.93 20.65
N ASP A 170 -26.12 5.65 21.77
CA ASP A 170 -25.15 6.73 22.00
C ASP A 170 -24.04 6.16 22.90
N LEU A 171 -22.83 6.02 22.34
CA LEU A 171 -21.67 5.51 23.07
C LEU A 171 -20.55 6.56 23.12
N ARG A 172 -20.12 6.88 24.33
CA ARG A 172 -19.09 7.86 24.63
C ARG A 172 -17.95 7.21 25.39
N ALA A 173 -16.83 7.04 24.70
CA ALA A 173 -15.65 6.36 25.23
C ALA A 173 -14.38 6.90 24.54
N ASP A 174 -13.33 7.15 25.30
CA ASP A 174 -12.05 7.57 24.69
C ASP A 174 -11.23 6.39 24.17
N TYR A 175 -11.27 5.25 24.86
CA TYR A 175 -10.53 4.05 24.50
C TYR A 175 -11.49 2.86 24.42
N ILE A 176 -11.55 2.23 23.25
CA ILE A 176 -12.41 1.08 22.96
C ILE A 176 -11.55 -0.04 22.41
N ARG A 177 -11.74 -1.25 22.93
CA ARG A 177 -11.10 -2.43 22.38
C ARG A 177 -12.07 -3.60 22.26
N ILE A 178 -12.20 -4.12 21.04
CA ILE A 178 -13.03 -5.27 20.70
C ILE A 178 -12.12 -6.41 20.24
N GLY A 179 -12.02 -7.45 21.04
CA GLY A 179 -11.06 -8.54 20.82
C GLY A 179 -9.65 -8.09 21.12
N GLY A 180 -9.26 -8.23 22.40
CA GLY A 180 -7.98 -7.77 22.91
C GLY A 180 -7.12 -8.90 23.46
N GLN A 181 -5.80 -8.70 23.39
CA GLN A 181 -4.81 -9.58 24.00
C GLN A 181 -4.95 -11.02 23.51
N LYS A 182 -5.46 -11.96 24.32
CA LYS A 182 -5.57 -13.38 23.94
C LYS A 182 -6.98 -13.80 23.53
N GLN A 183 -7.97 -12.92 23.65
CA GLN A 183 -9.38 -13.29 23.57
C GLN A 183 -10.06 -12.74 22.30
N ARG A 184 -11.14 -13.40 21.90
CA ARG A 184 -12.01 -12.90 20.83
C ARG A 184 -13.13 -12.03 21.38
N GLY A 185 -13.40 -10.93 20.69
CA GLY A 185 -14.51 -10.02 20.97
C GLY A 185 -15.39 -9.80 19.76
N PHE A 186 -16.69 -9.61 20.00
CA PHE A 186 -17.69 -9.26 19.01
C PHE A 186 -18.45 -8.00 19.41
N MET A 187 -18.73 -7.12 18.46
CA MET A 187 -19.74 -6.08 18.58
C MET A 187 -20.63 -6.04 17.34
N GLY A 188 -21.94 -5.94 17.50
CA GLY A 188 -22.84 -5.71 16.37
C GLY A 188 -24.26 -5.35 16.78
N PHE A 189 -25.11 -4.95 15.83
CA PHE A 189 -26.52 -4.70 16.11
C PHE A 189 -27.27 -5.99 16.44
N SER A 190 -28.12 -5.97 17.47
CA SER A 190 -28.92 -7.13 17.83
C SER A 190 -29.86 -7.51 16.67
N PRO A 191 -29.93 -8.79 16.28
CA PRO A 191 -30.93 -9.26 15.34
C PRO A 191 -32.34 -8.96 15.90
N GLY A 192 -33.18 -8.30 15.10
CA GLY A 192 -34.56 -7.96 15.48
C GLY A 192 -34.79 -6.48 15.81
N PHE A 193 -33.74 -5.64 15.88
CA PHE A 193 -33.88 -4.20 15.87
C PHE A 193 -33.50 -3.64 14.49
N ALA A 194 -34.46 -3.02 13.80
CA ALA A 194 -34.24 -2.37 12.51
C ALA A 194 -35.21 -1.19 12.29
N PRO A 195 -34.76 -0.06 11.71
CA PRO A 195 -33.37 0.28 11.47
C PRO A 195 -32.64 0.54 12.80
N SER A 196 -31.39 0.07 12.92
CA SER A 196 -30.53 0.32 14.08
C SER A 196 -29.57 1.48 13.83
N SER A 197 -29.09 2.14 14.89
CA SER A 197 -28.11 3.23 14.79
C SER A 197 -27.07 3.22 15.90
N LEU A 198 -25.86 3.70 15.57
CA LEU A 198 -24.77 3.93 16.51
C LEU A 198 -24.18 5.34 16.31
N VAL A 199 -24.18 6.14 17.36
CA VAL A 199 -23.37 7.35 17.48
C VAL A 199 -22.20 7.04 18.41
N LEU A 200 -20.98 7.24 17.90
CA LEU A 200 -19.75 6.96 18.63
C LEU A 200 -18.90 8.22 18.76
N ARG A 201 -18.60 8.60 20.01
CA ARG A 201 -17.84 9.81 20.37
C ARG A 201 -16.84 9.53 21.49
N GLY A 202 -15.88 10.44 21.67
CA GLY A 202 -15.06 10.50 22.88
C GLY A 202 -15.91 10.78 24.13
N SER A 203 -15.34 10.55 25.32
CA SER A 203 -16.08 10.64 26.60
C SER A 203 -16.68 12.02 26.86
N GLY A 204 -16.09 13.08 26.29
CA GLY A 204 -16.64 14.44 26.34
C GLY A 204 -17.89 14.68 25.48
N GLY A 205 -18.29 13.73 24.63
CA GLY A 205 -19.47 13.84 23.75
C GLY A 205 -19.38 14.93 22.66
N GLY A 206 -20.49 15.20 21.99
CA GLY A 206 -20.56 16.25 20.95
C GLY A 206 -19.63 15.95 19.77
N THR A 207 -18.65 16.82 19.53
CA THR A 207 -17.61 16.68 18.49
C THR A 207 -16.33 16.02 19.01
N ASN A 208 -16.28 15.61 20.29
CA ASN A 208 -15.11 14.92 20.81
C ASN A 208 -14.95 13.57 20.11
N ARG A 209 -13.74 13.31 19.63
CA ARG A 209 -13.35 12.09 18.94
C ARG A 209 -12.99 11.01 19.96
N VAL A 210 -13.35 9.77 19.66
CA VAL A 210 -12.76 8.60 20.34
C VAL A 210 -11.25 8.70 20.18
N THR A 211 -10.49 8.60 21.27
CA THR A 211 -9.02 8.68 21.18
C THR A 211 -8.48 7.47 20.42
N GLU A 212 -8.95 6.28 20.76
CA GLU A 212 -8.60 5.04 20.06
C GLU A 212 -9.76 4.05 20.04
N PHE A 213 -10.09 3.59 18.83
CA PHE A 213 -10.96 2.45 18.62
C PHE A 213 -10.15 1.30 18.00
N ALA A 214 -9.85 0.29 18.80
CA ALA A 214 -9.03 -0.85 18.41
C ALA A 214 -9.87 -2.12 18.26
N ILE A 215 -9.67 -2.83 17.16
CA ILE A 215 -10.34 -4.10 16.84
C ILE A 215 -9.25 -5.12 16.57
N GLY A 216 -9.24 -6.25 17.29
CA GLY A 216 -8.23 -7.29 17.12
C GLY A 216 -6.84 -6.82 17.55
N ASP A 217 -6.73 -6.35 18.79
CA ASP A 217 -5.54 -5.67 19.30
C ASP A 217 -4.68 -6.56 20.20
N GLY A 218 -3.56 -7.04 19.66
CA GLY A 218 -2.58 -7.85 20.36
C GLY A 218 -1.42 -7.06 20.98
N SER A 219 -1.41 -5.73 20.93
CA SER A 219 -0.21 -4.93 21.21
C SER A 219 0.35 -5.06 22.62
N GLU A 220 -0.48 -5.40 23.60
CA GLU A 220 -0.05 -5.61 24.99
C GLU A 220 0.64 -6.95 25.21
N GLN A 221 0.66 -7.84 24.21
CA GLN A 221 1.28 -9.15 24.30
C GLN A 221 2.72 -9.13 23.78
N GLY A 222 3.65 -9.51 24.65
CA GLY A 222 5.06 -9.74 24.32
C GLY A 222 5.32 -11.12 23.73
N ALA A 223 4.63 -12.15 24.25
CA ALA A 223 4.66 -13.48 23.68
C ALA A 223 3.37 -14.26 23.96
N SER A 224 2.63 -14.67 22.91
CA SER A 224 1.44 -15.51 23.08
C SER A 224 1.14 -16.43 21.91
N GLY A 225 1.00 -17.74 22.20
CA GLY A 225 0.48 -18.72 21.25
C GLY A 225 -1.05 -18.68 21.05
N ASN A 226 -1.76 -17.79 21.73
CA ASN A 226 -3.19 -17.57 21.52
C ASN A 226 -3.41 -16.49 20.46
N PRO A 227 -4.37 -16.66 19.54
CA PRO A 227 -4.67 -15.64 18.55
C PRO A 227 -5.48 -14.51 19.17
N THR A 228 -5.32 -13.30 18.66
CA THR A 228 -6.18 -12.15 18.98
C THR A 228 -7.19 -11.98 17.85
N ARG A 229 -8.49 -11.82 18.15
CA ARG A 229 -9.46 -11.54 17.10
C ARG A 229 -10.56 -10.58 17.53
N GLY A 230 -10.71 -9.48 16.80
CA GLY A 230 -11.83 -8.56 16.94
C GLY A 230 -12.80 -8.65 15.78
N THR A 231 -14.10 -8.53 16.05
CA THR A 231 -15.12 -8.45 15.01
C THR A 231 -16.14 -7.38 15.37
N VAL A 232 -16.33 -6.40 14.50
CA VAL A 232 -17.36 -5.37 14.59
C VAL A 232 -18.19 -5.43 13.32
N THR A 233 -19.50 -5.67 13.44
CA THR A 233 -20.43 -5.71 12.30
C THR A 233 -21.64 -4.82 12.55
N LEU A 234 -21.70 -3.73 11.80
CA LEU A 234 -22.72 -2.68 11.91
C LEU A 234 -23.42 -2.47 10.55
N LEU A 235 -23.52 -3.53 9.75
CA LEU A 235 -24.11 -3.50 8.40
C LEU A 235 -25.61 -3.16 8.41
N ASP A 236 -26.33 -3.67 9.41
CA ASP A 236 -27.80 -3.61 9.49
C ASP A 236 -28.34 -2.27 10.05
N GLY A 237 -27.49 -1.25 10.13
CA GLY A 237 -27.84 0.04 10.71
C GLY A 237 -26.93 1.18 10.28
N SER A 238 -27.30 2.40 10.65
CA SER A 238 -26.51 3.59 10.34
C SER A 238 -25.45 3.86 11.41
N VAL A 239 -24.25 4.26 11.00
CA VAL A 239 -23.18 4.65 11.91
C VAL A 239 -22.84 6.13 11.81
N ASP A 240 -22.46 6.74 12.92
CA ASP A 240 -21.87 8.07 12.96
C ASP A 240 -20.70 8.03 13.96
N ILE A 241 -19.47 7.94 13.45
CA ILE A 241 -18.27 7.70 14.24
C ILE A 241 -17.29 8.87 14.07
N LEU A 242 -16.87 9.46 15.20
CA LEU A 242 -15.74 10.39 15.27
C LEU A 242 -14.59 9.74 16.03
N ALA A 243 -13.42 9.56 15.40
CA ALA A 243 -12.23 8.99 16.04
C ALA A 243 -10.94 9.76 15.70
N ASN A 244 -9.95 9.69 16.58
CA ASN A 244 -8.58 10.10 16.29
C ASN A 244 -7.86 8.92 15.64
N LEU A 245 -7.91 7.75 16.27
CA LEU A 245 -7.28 6.53 15.76
C LEU A 245 -8.31 5.39 15.68
N LEU A 246 -8.43 4.80 14.50
CA LEU A 246 -9.11 3.52 14.28
C LEU A 246 -8.07 2.51 13.82
N VAL A 247 -7.97 1.39 14.55
CA VAL A 247 -7.06 0.30 14.18
C VAL A 247 -7.83 -0.99 13.97
N ALA A 248 -7.77 -1.51 12.74
CA ALA A 248 -8.27 -2.83 12.38
C ALA A 248 -7.11 -3.82 12.28
N GLY A 249 -6.82 -4.47 13.39
CA GLY A 249 -5.79 -5.50 13.52
C GLY A 249 -4.47 -4.87 13.94
N ARG A 250 -4.00 -5.21 15.13
CA ARG A 250 -2.69 -4.76 15.65
C ARG A 250 -1.92 -5.94 16.20
N GLY A 251 -0.69 -6.09 15.73
CA GLY A 251 0.16 -7.22 16.09
C GLY A 251 0.71 -7.18 17.51
N GLN A 252 1.22 -8.33 17.95
CA GLN A 252 1.97 -8.48 19.20
C GLN A 252 3.34 -7.81 19.07
N THR A 253 4.08 -7.70 20.18
CA THR A 253 5.42 -7.06 20.20
C THR A 253 6.58 -8.04 20.05
N GLY A 254 6.35 -9.34 20.27
CA GLY A 254 7.35 -10.41 20.13
C GLY A 254 6.78 -11.63 19.43
N THR A 255 6.98 -12.83 19.99
CA THR A 255 6.58 -14.08 19.35
C THR A 255 5.11 -14.41 19.56
N GLY A 256 4.37 -14.79 18.53
CA GLY A 256 2.98 -15.16 18.77
C GLY A 256 2.18 -15.64 17.58
N ARG A 257 0.93 -15.98 17.86
CA ARG A 257 -0.09 -16.31 16.87
C ARG A 257 -0.72 -15.06 16.26
N GLU A 258 -1.47 -15.25 15.18
CA GLU A 258 -2.09 -14.19 14.39
C GLU A 258 -2.94 -13.20 15.21
N SER A 259 -2.95 -11.93 14.76
CA SER A 259 -3.86 -10.89 15.22
C SER A 259 -4.78 -10.50 14.06
N GLU A 260 -6.09 -10.72 14.24
CA GLU A 260 -7.10 -10.60 13.19
C GLU A 260 -8.16 -9.56 13.55
N ALA A 261 -8.55 -8.74 12.57
CA ALA A 261 -9.67 -7.81 12.72
C ALA A 261 -10.62 -7.85 11.55
N PHE A 262 -11.91 -7.81 11.88
CA PHE A 262 -13.00 -7.70 10.92
C PHE A 262 -13.87 -6.51 11.30
N LEU A 263 -13.87 -5.47 10.49
CA LEU A 263 -14.72 -4.30 10.65
C LEU A 263 -15.66 -4.22 9.46
N THR A 264 -16.96 -4.20 9.71
CA THR A 264 -17.98 -3.96 8.70
C THR A 264 -18.88 -2.83 9.15
N LEU A 265 -18.94 -1.76 8.37
CA LEU A 265 -19.80 -0.61 8.61
C LEU A 265 -20.90 -0.55 7.54
N GLY A 266 -22.13 -0.31 7.99
CA GLY A 266 -23.24 0.05 7.12
C GLY A 266 -23.21 1.53 6.71
N PRO A 267 -24.33 2.07 6.20
CA PRO A 267 -24.44 3.46 5.79
C PRO A 267 -24.17 4.44 6.93
N GLY A 268 -23.89 5.70 6.61
CA GLY A 268 -23.62 6.76 7.59
C GLY A 268 -22.21 7.32 7.47
N THR A 269 -21.64 7.83 8.56
CA THR A 269 -20.36 8.57 8.56
C THR A 269 -19.29 7.92 9.42
N LEU A 270 -18.07 7.86 8.89
CA LEU A 270 -16.84 7.61 9.65
C LEU A 270 -15.88 8.77 9.39
N ASP A 271 -15.62 9.58 10.41
CA ASP A 271 -14.60 10.63 10.34
C ASP A 271 -13.48 10.28 11.33
N VAL A 272 -12.31 9.99 10.79
CA VAL A 272 -11.14 9.53 11.55
C VAL A 272 -9.88 10.30 11.15
N ASN A 273 -8.97 10.58 12.10
CA ASN A 273 -7.69 11.19 11.74
C ASN A 273 -6.73 10.17 11.13
N THR A 274 -6.51 9.06 11.83
CA THR A 274 -5.66 7.95 11.39
C THR A 274 -6.44 6.65 11.34
N PHE A 275 -6.41 6.00 10.18
CA PHE A 275 -6.99 4.68 9.98
C PHE A 275 -5.88 3.69 9.61
N ASP A 276 -5.51 2.84 10.56
CA ASP A 276 -4.54 1.77 10.35
C ASP A 276 -5.27 0.43 10.14
N ILE A 277 -4.93 -0.27 9.06
CA ILE A 277 -5.40 -1.64 8.78
C ILE A 277 -4.18 -2.55 8.75
N ALA A 278 -4.18 -3.64 9.53
CA ALA A 278 -3.06 -4.57 9.69
C ALA A 278 -1.75 -3.90 10.20
N TYR A 279 -1.78 -3.42 11.43
CA TYR A 279 -0.66 -2.71 12.05
C TYR A 279 0.37 -3.67 12.68
N GLN A 280 1.57 -3.77 12.11
CA GLN A 280 2.70 -4.42 12.80
C GLN A 280 3.22 -3.51 13.91
N ASN A 281 3.30 -4.02 15.15
CA ASN A 281 3.62 -3.18 16.30
C ASN A 281 5.13 -3.03 16.56
N SER A 282 5.93 -4.04 16.22
CA SER A 282 7.36 -4.10 16.57
C SER A 282 8.21 -4.71 15.45
N PRO A 283 9.49 -4.30 15.30
CA PRO A 283 10.47 -4.98 14.45
C PRO A 283 10.72 -6.44 14.85
N THR A 284 10.38 -6.82 16.08
CA THR A 284 10.54 -8.19 16.60
C THR A 284 9.24 -8.99 16.61
N ALA A 285 8.13 -8.42 16.10
CA ALA A 285 6.85 -9.11 16.04
C ALA A 285 6.93 -10.30 15.09
N ALA A 286 6.66 -11.50 15.58
CA ALA A 286 6.66 -12.73 14.78
C ALA A 286 5.25 -13.20 14.38
N ASN A 287 4.21 -12.44 14.72
CA ASN A 287 2.84 -12.79 14.37
C ASN A 287 2.37 -12.12 13.07
N ARG A 288 1.64 -12.89 12.25
CA ARG A 288 0.87 -12.34 11.13
C ARG A 288 -0.20 -11.38 11.65
N VAL A 289 -0.42 -10.27 10.94
CA VAL A 289 -1.50 -9.33 11.23
C VAL A 289 -2.42 -9.25 10.02
N ASP A 290 -3.70 -9.54 10.24
CA ASP A 290 -4.74 -9.52 9.21
C ASP A 290 -5.80 -8.49 9.59
N GLY A 291 -6.06 -7.52 8.71
CA GLY A 291 -7.11 -6.52 8.88
C GLY A 291 -8.04 -6.54 7.68
N THR A 292 -9.33 -6.78 7.91
CA THR A 292 -10.39 -6.72 6.90
C THR A 292 -11.39 -5.64 7.26
N VAL A 293 -11.54 -4.65 6.38
CA VAL A 293 -12.49 -3.54 6.52
C VAL A 293 -13.45 -3.55 5.34
N ASN A 294 -14.75 -3.57 5.62
CA ASN A 294 -15.81 -3.45 4.64
C ASN A 294 -16.67 -2.22 4.95
N LEU A 295 -16.81 -1.32 3.98
CA LEU A 295 -17.60 -0.10 4.08
C LEU A 295 -18.75 -0.19 3.09
N PHE A 296 -19.98 -0.31 3.58
CA PHE A 296 -21.19 -0.46 2.77
C PHE A 296 -22.02 0.81 2.80
N GLY A 297 -21.93 1.63 1.76
CA GLY A 297 -22.63 2.92 1.70
C GLY A 297 -22.14 3.95 2.72
N THR A 298 -21.00 3.70 3.37
CA THR A 298 -20.41 4.60 4.37
C THR A 298 -19.74 5.79 3.69
N THR A 299 -19.94 6.99 4.24
CA THR A 299 -19.18 8.19 3.90
C THR A 299 -18.01 8.32 4.88
N THR A 300 -16.82 8.01 4.41
CA THR A 300 -15.60 7.98 5.23
C THR A 300 -14.68 9.14 4.87
N VAL A 301 -14.18 9.83 5.90
CA VAL A 301 -13.12 10.84 5.81
C VAL A 301 -11.95 10.39 6.68
N VAL A 302 -10.76 10.33 6.09
CA VAL A 302 -9.50 10.11 6.79
C VAL A 302 -8.69 11.39 6.73
N ASN A 303 -8.60 12.12 7.84
CA ASN A 303 -8.05 13.48 7.86
C ASN A 303 -6.52 13.53 7.71
N ASP A 304 -5.80 12.53 8.23
CA ASP A 304 -4.34 12.51 8.21
C ASP A 304 -3.80 11.30 7.44
N LEU A 305 -3.97 10.10 7.96
CA LEU A 305 -3.30 8.92 7.43
C LEU A 305 -4.24 7.74 7.25
N LEU A 306 -4.42 7.30 6.00
CA LEU A 306 -4.86 5.94 5.71
C LEU A 306 -3.62 5.08 5.51
N ARG A 307 -3.39 4.12 6.40
CA ARG A 307 -2.26 3.20 6.28
C ARG A 307 -2.74 1.76 6.15
N LEU A 308 -2.24 1.10 5.13
CA LEU A 308 -2.52 -0.30 4.82
C LEU A 308 -1.26 -1.13 5.05
N GLY A 309 -1.28 -1.89 6.15
CA GLY A 309 -0.28 -2.88 6.50
C GLY A 309 0.99 -2.29 7.11
N ARG A 310 0.95 -1.53 8.21
CA ARG A 310 2.14 -0.83 8.77
C ARG A 310 3.41 -1.69 8.90
N TYR A 311 4.56 -1.18 8.48
CA TYR A 311 5.88 -1.79 8.67
C TYR A 311 6.53 -1.29 9.95
N ALA A 312 7.00 -2.22 10.78
CA ALA A 312 7.83 -1.92 11.93
C ALA A 312 9.22 -2.54 11.87
N GLY A 313 9.55 -3.32 10.83
CA GLY A 313 10.86 -3.96 10.65
C GLY A 313 10.84 -5.49 10.56
N SER A 314 9.71 -6.15 10.80
CA SER A 314 9.60 -7.62 10.68
C SER A 314 8.97 -8.05 9.35
N THR A 315 9.45 -9.17 8.81
CA THR A 315 9.04 -9.74 7.50
C THR A 315 7.73 -10.50 7.54
N VAL A 316 7.10 -10.64 8.71
CA VAL A 316 5.81 -11.34 8.83
C VAL A 316 4.70 -10.63 8.06
N ALA A 317 3.76 -11.42 7.55
CA ALA A 317 2.69 -10.92 6.71
C ALA A 317 1.81 -9.88 7.44
N ARG A 318 1.52 -8.79 6.73
CA ARG A 318 0.63 -7.70 7.13
C ARG A 318 -0.42 -7.54 6.04
N ASN A 319 -1.50 -8.30 6.15
CA ASN A 319 -2.51 -8.40 5.11
C ASN A 319 -3.62 -7.39 5.39
N ALA A 320 -3.69 -6.34 4.58
CA ALA A 320 -4.72 -5.32 4.65
C ALA A 320 -5.72 -5.50 3.52
N THR A 321 -6.98 -5.77 3.87
CA THR A 321 -8.10 -5.83 2.94
C THR A 321 -9.04 -4.67 3.21
N LEU A 322 -9.28 -3.84 2.20
CA LEU A 322 -10.22 -2.72 2.26
C LEU A 322 -11.21 -2.81 1.11
N ASN A 323 -12.49 -2.98 1.44
CA ASN A 323 -13.57 -3.08 0.48
C ASN A 323 -14.53 -1.89 0.64
N LEU A 324 -14.71 -1.13 -0.43
CA LEU A 324 -15.72 -0.08 -0.54
C LEU A 324 -16.85 -0.61 -1.42
N ASN A 325 -18.08 -0.59 -0.92
CA ASN A 325 -19.27 -1.00 -1.67
C ASN A 325 -20.38 0.04 -1.50
N GLY A 326 -20.53 0.93 -2.48
CA GLY A 326 -21.31 2.16 -2.29
C GLY A 326 -20.56 3.19 -1.43
N GLY A 327 -21.12 4.40 -1.33
CA GLY A 327 -20.57 5.47 -0.49
C GLY A 327 -19.25 6.05 -1.03
N SER A 328 -18.42 6.60 -0.13
CA SER A 328 -17.18 7.27 -0.49
C SER A 328 -16.12 7.16 0.60
N LEU A 329 -14.85 7.08 0.23
CA LEU A 329 -13.71 7.23 1.12
C LEU A 329 -12.82 8.38 0.61
N SER A 330 -12.65 9.43 1.41
CA SER A 330 -11.76 10.55 1.09
C SER A 330 -10.58 10.56 2.06
N VAL A 331 -9.37 10.57 1.52
CA VAL A 331 -8.12 10.69 2.29
C VAL A 331 -7.56 12.09 2.05
N SER A 332 -7.43 12.87 3.12
CA SER A 332 -7.11 14.29 3.01
C SER A 332 -5.61 14.57 2.88
N ASN A 333 -4.76 13.81 3.59
CA ASN A 333 -3.31 14.10 3.63
C ASN A 333 -2.45 12.98 3.03
N ARG A 334 -2.54 11.73 3.50
CA ARG A 334 -1.65 10.67 3.01
C ARG A 334 -2.26 9.27 2.99
N LEU A 335 -2.02 8.56 1.88
CA LEU A 335 -2.11 7.11 1.78
C LEU A 335 -0.72 6.49 1.98
N ALA A 336 -0.62 5.42 2.77
CA ALA A 336 0.59 4.63 2.90
C ALA A 336 0.30 3.13 2.68
N CYS A 337 0.84 2.58 1.61
CA CYS A 337 0.74 1.17 1.27
C CYS A 337 2.04 0.45 1.67
N GLU A 338 2.02 -0.25 2.81
CA GLU A 338 3.24 -0.82 3.40
C GLU A 338 3.21 -2.37 3.47
N GLY A 339 2.03 -3.01 3.36
CA GLY A 339 1.86 -4.47 3.48
C GLY A 339 1.34 -5.16 2.21
N THR A 340 0.78 -6.37 2.38
CA THR A 340 0.09 -7.07 1.29
C THR A 340 -1.34 -6.55 1.21
N ILE A 341 -1.68 -5.85 0.12
CA ILE A 341 -2.91 -5.08 0.04
C ILE A 341 -3.89 -5.69 -0.97
N VAL A 342 -5.13 -5.83 -0.53
CA VAL A 342 -6.30 -6.10 -1.37
C VAL A 342 -7.25 -4.91 -1.24
N LEU A 343 -7.49 -4.22 -2.35
CA LEU A 343 -8.38 -3.07 -2.41
C LEU A 343 -9.50 -3.32 -3.41
N THR A 344 -10.74 -3.14 -2.98
CA THR A 344 -11.92 -3.25 -3.83
C THR A 344 -12.72 -1.96 -3.76
N VAL A 345 -13.06 -1.38 -4.90
CA VAL A 345 -13.89 -0.18 -5.03
C VAL A 345 -15.06 -0.51 -5.95
N THR A 346 -16.21 -0.85 -5.37
CA THR A 346 -17.41 -1.24 -6.10
C THR A 346 -18.52 -0.21 -5.88
N ASN A 347 -19.05 0.39 -6.95
CA ASN A 347 -20.10 1.44 -6.87
C ASN A 347 -19.76 2.59 -5.89
N ALA A 348 -18.48 2.87 -5.67
CA ALA A 348 -17.98 3.78 -4.64
C ALA A 348 -16.91 4.71 -5.20
N SER A 349 -16.62 5.81 -4.49
CA SER A 349 -15.51 6.70 -4.81
C SER A 349 -14.39 6.64 -3.76
N LEU A 350 -13.15 6.44 -4.19
CA LEU A 350 -11.93 6.63 -3.40
C LEU A 350 -11.22 7.90 -3.87
N ASN A 351 -11.19 8.94 -3.03
CA ASN A 351 -10.53 10.21 -3.32
C ASN A 351 -9.23 10.30 -2.55
N LEU A 352 -8.10 10.34 -3.26
CA LEU A 352 -6.78 10.41 -2.65
C LEU A 352 -6.16 11.81 -2.79
N PRO A 353 -5.15 12.15 -1.97
CA PRO A 353 -4.31 13.31 -2.21
C PRO A 353 -3.59 13.22 -3.57
N PRO A 354 -3.37 14.35 -4.28
CA PRO A 354 -2.56 14.38 -5.49
C PRO A 354 -1.18 13.72 -5.29
N GLY A 355 -0.76 12.89 -6.24
CA GLY A 355 0.53 12.20 -6.19
C GLY A 355 0.51 10.88 -5.40
N SER A 356 -0.65 10.38 -5.00
CA SER A 356 -0.73 9.14 -4.21
C SER A 356 -0.29 7.92 -4.99
N GLU A 357 0.35 6.98 -4.30
CA GLU A 357 0.82 5.71 -4.83
C GLU A 357 -0.04 4.57 -4.26
N ILE A 358 -0.64 3.77 -5.14
CA ILE A 358 -1.32 2.53 -4.77
C ILE A 358 -0.38 1.37 -5.07
N LEU A 359 0.22 0.82 -4.02
CA LEU A 359 0.97 -0.43 -4.09
C LEU A 359 0.05 -1.53 -3.57
N ALA A 360 -0.39 -2.43 -4.44
CA ALA A 360 -1.33 -3.48 -4.09
C ALA A 360 -0.95 -4.83 -4.68
N ARG A 361 -1.38 -5.90 -4.01
CA ARG A 361 -1.36 -7.23 -4.61
C ARG A 361 -2.55 -7.38 -5.55
N THR A 362 -3.73 -7.02 -5.06
CA THR A 362 -4.97 -7.06 -5.85
C THR A 362 -5.70 -5.73 -5.77
N LEU A 363 -6.14 -5.22 -6.92
CA LEU A 363 -7.03 -4.07 -7.02
C LEU A 363 -8.22 -4.40 -7.91
N ILE A 364 -9.43 -4.14 -7.42
CA ILE A 364 -10.67 -4.28 -8.18
C ILE A 364 -11.39 -2.93 -8.17
N VAL A 365 -11.74 -2.43 -9.35
CA VAL A 365 -12.54 -1.20 -9.54
C VAL A 365 -13.74 -1.55 -10.40
N ASP A 366 -14.89 -1.75 -9.78
CA ASP A 366 -16.11 -2.23 -10.44
C ASP A 366 -17.22 -1.17 -10.35
N ASN A 367 -17.48 -0.45 -11.44
CA ASN A 367 -18.33 0.74 -11.45
C ASN A 367 -17.98 1.74 -10.33
N GLY A 368 -16.70 1.76 -9.93
CA GLY A 368 -16.15 2.64 -8.91
C GLY A 368 -15.20 3.68 -9.50
N THR A 369 -14.84 4.68 -8.72
CA THR A 369 -13.89 5.72 -9.14
C THR A 369 -12.74 5.84 -8.15
N ILE A 370 -11.50 5.80 -8.62
CA ILE A 370 -10.31 6.17 -7.84
C ILE A 370 -9.75 7.46 -8.42
N ASN A 371 -9.58 8.48 -7.58
CA ASN A 371 -9.03 9.77 -8.00
C ASN A 371 -7.65 10.01 -7.42
N ASN A 372 -6.78 10.62 -8.22
CA ASN A 372 -5.41 11.06 -7.87
C ASN A 372 -4.41 9.93 -7.57
N ALA A 373 -4.58 8.77 -8.20
CA ALA A 373 -3.57 7.71 -8.17
C ALA A 373 -2.49 8.00 -9.23
N ALA A 374 -1.33 8.49 -8.79
CA ALA A 374 -0.21 8.82 -9.67
C ALA A 374 0.63 7.59 -10.03
N VAL A 375 0.77 6.66 -9.09
CA VAL A 375 1.42 5.36 -9.33
C VAL A 375 0.43 4.27 -8.96
N LEU A 376 0.32 3.27 -9.82
CA LEU A 376 -0.43 2.05 -9.59
C LEU A 376 0.49 0.86 -9.85
N SER A 377 1.01 0.27 -8.77
CA SER A 377 1.75 -0.98 -8.80
C SER A 377 0.85 -2.10 -8.31
N VAL A 378 0.40 -2.97 -9.23
CA VAL A 378 -0.50 -4.09 -8.93
C VAL A 378 0.12 -5.38 -9.43
N THR A 379 0.64 -6.17 -8.50
CA THR A 379 1.61 -7.23 -8.80
C THR A 379 1.02 -8.64 -8.88
N ASN A 380 -0.31 -8.79 -8.77
CA ASN A 380 -0.99 -10.08 -8.93
C ASN A 380 -2.27 -9.95 -9.76
N SER A 381 -3.21 -9.08 -9.40
CA SER A 381 -4.42 -8.91 -10.21
C SER A 381 -5.02 -7.50 -10.16
N LEU A 382 -5.21 -6.89 -11.33
CA LEU A 382 -5.99 -5.67 -11.51
C LEU A 382 -7.26 -5.99 -12.30
N ILE A 383 -8.42 -5.57 -11.83
CA ILE A 383 -9.68 -5.65 -12.58
C ILE A 383 -10.29 -4.25 -12.61
N ILE A 384 -10.56 -3.73 -13.80
CA ILE A 384 -11.37 -2.53 -13.98
C ILE A 384 -12.58 -2.91 -14.81
N ALA A 385 -13.76 -2.82 -14.19
CA ALA A 385 -14.98 -3.37 -14.73
C ALA A 385 -16.18 -2.41 -14.67
N ASN A 386 -17.16 -2.66 -15.53
CA ASN A 386 -18.47 -1.99 -15.55
C ASN A 386 -18.37 -0.45 -15.49
N GLY A 387 -17.44 0.14 -16.25
CA GLY A 387 -17.24 1.59 -16.28
C GLY A 387 -16.40 2.14 -15.13
N GLY A 388 -15.66 1.28 -14.40
CA GLY A 388 -14.69 1.71 -13.39
C GLY A 388 -13.66 2.69 -13.94
N VAL A 389 -13.28 3.67 -13.12
CA VAL A 389 -12.36 4.75 -13.52
C VAL A 389 -11.24 4.87 -12.50
N ILE A 390 -10.01 4.99 -12.99
CA ILE A 390 -8.86 5.46 -12.22
C ILE A 390 -8.38 6.74 -12.90
N SER A 391 -8.28 7.84 -12.14
CA SER A 391 -7.86 9.15 -12.66
C SER A 391 -6.57 9.63 -11.98
N GLY A 392 -5.80 10.44 -12.71
CA GLY A 392 -4.45 10.85 -12.34
C GLY A 392 -3.46 10.59 -13.48
N SER A 393 -2.26 11.18 -13.42
CA SER A 393 -1.18 10.78 -14.33
C SER A 393 -0.59 9.48 -13.84
N GLN A 394 -0.81 8.37 -14.55
CA GLN A 394 -0.55 7.03 -14.05
C GLN A 394 0.80 6.46 -14.54
N VAL A 395 1.68 6.11 -13.61
CA VAL A 395 2.67 5.06 -13.81
C VAL A 395 2.01 3.73 -13.45
N LEU A 396 1.93 2.82 -14.42
CA LEU A 396 1.32 1.51 -14.29
C LEU A 396 2.39 0.44 -14.25
N ASP A 397 2.47 -0.31 -13.15
CA ASP A 397 3.50 -1.31 -12.93
C ASP A 397 2.90 -2.67 -12.54
N MET A 398 3.12 -3.67 -13.38
CA MET A 398 2.65 -5.05 -13.16
C MET A 398 3.59 -5.86 -12.26
N GLY A 399 4.78 -5.34 -11.94
CA GLY A 399 5.87 -6.09 -11.33
C GLY A 399 6.51 -7.08 -12.32
N ALA A 400 7.34 -7.98 -11.80
CA ALA A 400 8.10 -8.94 -12.61
C ALA A 400 7.46 -10.35 -12.69
N ASP A 401 6.30 -10.57 -12.06
CA ASP A 401 5.65 -11.88 -12.06
C ASP A 401 4.85 -12.09 -13.36
N PRO A 402 5.25 -13.03 -14.25
CA PRO A 402 4.53 -13.28 -15.50
C PRO A 402 3.10 -13.83 -15.27
N ALA A 403 2.77 -14.28 -14.06
CA ALA A 403 1.41 -14.69 -13.70
C ALA A 403 0.49 -13.50 -13.34
N CYS A 404 1.01 -12.27 -13.28
CA CYS A 404 0.20 -11.07 -13.04
C CYS A 404 -0.83 -10.88 -14.17
N THR A 405 -2.08 -10.60 -13.79
CA THR A 405 -3.21 -10.47 -14.74
C THR A 405 -3.96 -9.16 -14.54
N TRP A 406 -4.07 -8.37 -15.60
CA TRP A 406 -4.83 -7.14 -15.61
C TRP A 406 -5.99 -7.28 -16.60
N ASP A 407 -7.22 -7.13 -16.11
CA ASP A 407 -8.44 -7.38 -16.86
C ASP A 407 -9.28 -6.11 -17.03
N PHE A 408 -9.42 -5.71 -18.30
CA PHE A 408 -10.20 -4.59 -18.80
C PHE A 408 -11.31 -5.04 -19.77
N SER A 409 -11.56 -6.36 -19.87
CA SER A 409 -12.43 -6.95 -20.89
C SER A 409 -13.89 -6.49 -20.84
N SER A 410 -14.33 -5.97 -19.70
CA SER A 410 -15.68 -5.42 -19.52
C SER A 410 -15.79 -3.91 -19.75
N LEU A 411 -14.70 -3.21 -20.11
CA LEU A 411 -14.73 -1.78 -20.42
C LEU A 411 -15.17 -1.54 -21.87
N ALA A 412 -16.22 -0.74 -22.03
CA ALA A 412 -16.63 -0.26 -23.34
C ALA A 412 -15.56 0.69 -23.92
N GLY A 413 -14.93 0.30 -25.02
CA GLY A 413 -13.87 1.07 -25.67
C GLY A 413 -12.45 0.76 -25.21
N GLY A 414 -12.28 -0.20 -24.29
CA GLY A 414 -10.97 -0.63 -23.79
C GLY A 414 -10.34 0.31 -22.76
N PHE A 415 -9.09 0.04 -22.41
CA PHE A 415 -8.31 0.82 -21.45
C PHE A 415 -7.20 1.61 -22.16
N THR A 416 -7.12 2.91 -21.88
CA THR A 416 -6.08 3.79 -22.44
C THR A 416 -5.04 4.13 -21.40
N ILE A 417 -3.78 3.88 -21.74
CA ILE A 417 -2.60 4.16 -20.91
C ILE A 417 -1.97 5.45 -21.42
N SER A 418 -1.89 6.46 -20.56
CA SER A 418 -1.50 7.81 -20.99
C SER A 418 -0.07 8.22 -20.65
N ASN A 419 0.65 7.46 -19.81
CA ASN A 419 1.99 7.83 -19.37
C ASN A 419 2.98 6.66 -19.41
N LEU A 420 2.93 5.70 -18.49
CA LEU A 420 3.87 4.56 -18.48
C LEU A 420 3.16 3.26 -18.17
N LEU A 421 3.41 2.22 -18.95
CA LEU A 421 3.17 0.81 -18.62
C LEU A 421 4.50 0.08 -18.52
N GLN A 422 4.73 -0.61 -17.40
CA GLN A 422 5.90 -1.44 -17.20
C GLN A 422 5.59 -2.78 -16.51
N GLY A 423 6.55 -3.70 -16.61
CA GLY A 423 6.51 -5.01 -15.95
C GLY A 423 6.13 -6.15 -16.89
N ALA A 424 6.00 -7.34 -16.32
CA ALA A 424 5.63 -8.56 -17.01
C ALA A 424 4.24 -9.02 -16.57
N GLY A 425 3.52 -9.70 -17.46
CA GLY A 425 2.20 -10.23 -17.16
C GLY A 425 1.27 -10.23 -18.36
N THR A 426 -0.02 -10.36 -18.07
CA THR A 426 -1.08 -10.53 -19.07
C THR A 426 -2.10 -9.40 -18.97
N LEU A 427 -2.41 -8.78 -20.11
CA LEU A 427 -3.51 -7.84 -20.32
C LEU A 427 -4.68 -8.55 -21.00
N MET A 428 -5.88 -8.36 -20.47
CA MET A 428 -7.15 -8.83 -21.04
C MET A 428 -8.04 -7.63 -21.36
N GLY A 429 -8.78 -7.70 -22.48
CA GLY A 429 -9.52 -6.55 -23.02
C GLY A 429 -8.68 -5.63 -23.90
N GLU A 430 -9.34 -4.77 -24.66
CA GLU A 430 -8.70 -3.85 -25.60
C GLU A 430 -7.81 -2.84 -24.86
N VAL A 431 -6.55 -2.69 -25.27
CA VAL A 431 -5.59 -1.75 -24.64
C VAL A 431 -4.97 -0.84 -25.69
N ALA A 432 -4.87 0.45 -25.36
CA ALA A 432 -4.20 1.45 -26.19
C ALA A 432 -3.20 2.27 -25.37
N LEU A 433 -2.02 2.53 -25.93
CA LEU A 433 -1.10 3.55 -25.45
C LEU A 433 -1.40 4.87 -26.16
N ALA A 434 -1.58 5.94 -25.38
CA ALA A 434 -1.78 7.28 -25.90
C ALA A 434 -0.46 7.87 -26.46
N PRO A 435 -0.54 8.93 -27.30
CA PRO A 435 0.64 9.65 -27.77
C PRO A 435 1.56 10.07 -26.62
N GLY A 436 2.86 9.78 -26.75
CA GLY A 436 3.88 10.05 -25.74
C GLY A 436 3.95 9.04 -24.58
N ALA A 437 3.02 8.07 -24.50
CA ALA A 437 3.11 7.02 -23.49
C ALA A 437 4.32 6.10 -23.72
N THR A 438 4.84 5.53 -22.65
CA THR A 438 5.99 4.63 -22.65
C THR A 438 5.56 3.20 -22.30
N LEU A 439 6.11 2.22 -23.01
CA LEU A 439 6.00 0.80 -22.72
C LEU A 439 7.39 0.24 -22.35
N LYS A 440 7.48 -0.49 -21.24
CA LYS A 440 8.69 -1.21 -20.81
C LYS A 440 8.34 -2.64 -20.35
N PRO A 441 8.33 -3.64 -21.24
CA PRO A 441 8.14 -5.03 -20.82
C PRO A 441 9.19 -5.38 -19.75
N GLY A 442 8.82 -6.14 -18.72
CA GLY A 442 9.74 -6.54 -17.63
C GLY A 442 10.13 -5.45 -16.62
N GLY A 443 10.24 -4.19 -17.05
CA GLY A 443 10.64 -3.05 -16.22
C GLY A 443 12.04 -2.54 -16.55
N ASP A 444 12.56 -1.60 -15.76
CA ASP A 444 13.87 -1.00 -16.04
C ASP A 444 15.03 -1.98 -15.80
N GLY A 445 15.73 -2.36 -16.87
CA GLY A 445 16.91 -3.23 -16.82
C GLY A 445 16.59 -4.69 -16.48
N VAL A 446 15.33 -5.10 -16.58
CA VAL A 446 14.86 -6.44 -16.23
C VAL A 446 14.11 -6.99 -17.44
N PRO A 447 14.66 -8.00 -18.15
CA PRO A 447 13.97 -8.57 -19.30
C PRO A 447 12.67 -9.25 -18.88
N GLY A 448 11.58 -9.01 -19.61
CA GLY A 448 10.29 -9.61 -19.33
C GLY A 448 9.35 -9.65 -20.53
N MET A 449 8.33 -10.50 -20.40
CA MET A 449 7.30 -10.65 -21.43
C MET A 449 6.00 -9.99 -20.99
N LEU A 450 5.51 -9.06 -21.82
CA LEU A 450 4.15 -8.55 -21.72
C LEU A 450 3.26 -9.29 -22.72
N THR A 451 2.13 -9.82 -22.25
CA THR A 451 1.15 -10.51 -23.08
C THR A 451 -0.14 -9.70 -23.17
N SER A 452 -0.72 -9.56 -24.36
CA SER A 452 -2.07 -9.02 -24.58
C SER A 452 -2.93 -10.07 -25.26
N PHE A 453 -4.05 -10.47 -24.65
CA PHE A 453 -4.98 -11.42 -25.27
C PHE A 453 -5.86 -10.79 -26.35
N ASN A 454 -6.08 -9.48 -26.25
CA ASN A 454 -6.90 -8.67 -27.15
C ASN A 454 -6.02 -7.70 -27.95
N ASN A 455 -6.63 -6.81 -28.74
CA ASN A 455 -5.84 -5.90 -29.56
C ASN A 455 -5.04 -4.93 -28.70
N LEU A 456 -3.81 -4.67 -29.14
CA LEU A 456 -2.93 -3.67 -28.56
C LEU A 456 -2.68 -2.57 -29.59
N THR A 457 -3.00 -1.33 -29.24
CA THR A 457 -2.72 -0.15 -30.07
C THR A 457 -1.57 0.66 -29.48
N LEU A 458 -0.55 0.92 -30.29
CA LEU A 458 0.59 1.78 -29.97
C LEU A 458 0.52 3.01 -30.87
N LYS A 459 0.55 4.21 -30.29
CA LYS A 459 0.43 5.47 -31.03
C LYS A 459 1.44 6.48 -30.53
N ASP A 460 2.35 6.90 -31.41
CA ASP A 460 3.40 7.90 -31.09
C ASP A 460 4.07 7.61 -29.73
N SER A 461 4.28 6.34 -29.42
CA SER A 461 4.70 5.85 -28.11
C SER A 461 6.22 5.64 -28.06
N THR A 462 6.79 5.65 -26.85
CA THR A 462 8.16 5.16 -26.60
C THR A 462 8.10 3.70 -26.18
N LEU A 463 8.89 2.84 -26.82
CA LEU A 463 8.95 1.41 -26.56
C LEU A 463 10.37 1.10 -26.12
N GLN A 464 10.57 0.74 -24.85
CA GLN A 464 11.88 0.41 -24.31
C GLN A 464 12.01 -1.12 -24.24
N PHE A 465 13.09 -1.64 -24.80
CA PHE A 465 13.39 -3.07 -24.80
C PHE A 465 14.79 -3.32 -24.24
N ASP A 466 14.85 -4.13 -23.20
CA ASP A 466 16.03 -4.75 -22.64
C ASP A 466 16.38 -6.02 -23.42
N LEU A 467 17.54 -6.01 -24.08
CA LEU A 467 18.03 -7.10 -24.92
C LEU A 467 19.35 -7.64 -24.35
N SER A 468 19.42 -8.97 -24.19
CA SER A 468 20.63 -9.72 -23.85
C SER A 468 21.59 -9.80 -25.03
N ALA A 469 22.78 -10.36 -24.81
CA ALA A 469 23.75 -10.63 -25.88
C ALA A 469 23.31 -11.75 -26.85
N SER A 470 22.16 -12.41 -26.61
CA SER A 470 21.61 -13.45 -27.48
C SER A 470 20.15 -13.20 -27.84
N GLY A 471 19.80 -13.31 -29.12
CA GLY A 471 18.43 -13.23 -29.61
C GLY A 471 17.52 -14.35 -29.09
N ALA A 472 18.11 -15.45 -28.60
CA ALA A 472 17.42 -16.56 -27.95
C ALA A 472 17.50 -16.50 -26.41
N GLY A 473 18.15 -15.49 -25.86
CA GLY A 473 18.27 -15.25 -24.41
C GLY A 473 17.00 -14.66 -23.80
N LEU A 474 17.13 -14.19 -22.56
CA LEU A 474 16.07 -13.42 -21.89
C LEU A 474 16.07 -12.01 -22.47
N ASN A 475 15.00 -11.66 -23.16
CA ASN A 475 14.84 -10.38 -23.81
C ASN A 475 13.43 -9.88 -23.54
N ASP A 476 13.26 -8.57 -23.56
CA ASP A 476 11.94 -7.99 -23.60
C ASP A 476 11.19 -8.42 -24.85
N GLN A 477 9.93 -8.79 -24.65
CA GLN A 477 9.03 -9.16 -25.73
C GLN A 477 7.59 -8.77 -25.40
N VAL A 478 6.86 -8.36 -26.44
CA VAL A 478 5.42 -8.11 -26.38
C VAL A 478 4.69 -9.14 -27.24
N SER A 479 3.86 -9.98 -26.63
CA SER A 479 3.08 -11.00 -27.34
C SER A 479 1.61 -10.63 -27.39
N VAL A 480 1.08 -10.36 -28.58
CA VAL A 480 -0.32 -9.95 -28.81
C VAL A 480 -1.07 -11.10 -29.48
N TYR A 481 -1.97 -11.79 -28.78
CA TYR A 481 -2.73 -12.93 -29.35
C TYR A 481 -3.85 -12.50 -30.32
N ALA A 482 -4.06 -11.18 -30.49
CA ALA A 482 -4.99 -10.59 -31.44
C ALA A 482 -4.26 -9.63 -32.42
N GLY A 483 -4.86 -8.46 -32.71
CA GLY A 483 -4.27 -7.45 -33.59
C GLY A 483 -3.31 -6.50 -32.89
N LEU A 484 -2.10 -6.33 -33.44
CA LEU A 484 -1.20 -5.24 -33.10
C LEU A 484 -1.46 -4.08 -34.07
N THR A 485 -1.78 -2.90 -33.54
CA THR A 485 -1.96 -1.69 -34.34
C THR A 485 -0.86 -0.68 -34.03
N LEU A 486 -0.08 -0.31 -35.05
CA LEU A 486 0.96 0.70 -34.98
C LEU A 486 0.48 1.98 -35.68
N GLN A 487 0.31 3.06 -34.91
CA GLN A 487 -0.08 4.38 -35.41
C GLN A 487 1.02 5.41 -35.16
N GLY A 488 1.16 6.36 -36.08
CA GLY A 488 2.19 7.40 -35.96
C GLY A 488 3.61 6.82 -35.96
N LEU A 489 4.55 7.54 -35.35
CA LEU A 489 5.95 7.10 -35.26
C LEU A 489 6.27 6.67 -33.82
N ASN A 490 6.37 5.36 -33.60
CA ASN A 490 6.73 4.80 -32.31
C ASN A 490 8.26 4.72 -32.20
N GLN A 491 8.80 5.29 -31.14
CA GLN A 491 10.23 5.36 -30.87
C GLN A 491 10.66 4.10 -30.12
N VAL A 492 11.60 3.34 -30.67
CA VAL A 492 12.13 2.12 -30.07
C VAL A 492 13.48 2.43 -29.43
N ALA A 493 13.54 2.47 -28.11
CA ALA A 493 14.78 2.60 -27.35
C ALA A 493 15.27 1.21 -26.95
N LEU A 494 16.55 0.93 -27.20
CA LEU A 494 17.14 -0.38 -26.93
C LEU A 494 18.19 -0.26 -25.82
N ASN A 495 18.14 -1.18 -24.87
CA ASN A 495 19.14 -1.35 -23.84
C ASN A 495 19.78 -2.74 -23.99
N GLY A 496 21.02 -2.79 -24.45
CA GLY A 496 21.81 -4.01 -24.47
C GLY A 496 22.36 -4.27 -23.07
N TYR A 497 21.57 -4.89 -22.18
CA TYR A 497 21.89 -4.95 -20.74
C TYR A 497 23.11 -5.84 -20.42
N GLU A 498 23.52 -6.70 -21.37
CA GLU A 498 24.77 -7.49 -21.33
C GLU A 498 25.90 -6.86 -22.14
N GLY A 499 25.73 -5.62 -22.61
CA GLY A 499 26.75 -4.81 -23.28
C GLY A 499 26.95 -5.09 -24.78
N SER A 500 26.26 -6.08 -25.37
CA SER A 500 26.28 -6.33 -26.81
C SER A 500 24.92 -6.80 -27.33
N PHE A 501 24.76 -6.79 -28.66
CA PHE A 501 23.57 -7.28 -29.34
C PHE A 501 23.92 -8.47 -30.27
N ASP A 502 23.01 -9.44 -30.35
CA ASP A 502 22.97 -10.51 -31.35
C ASP A 502 22.40 -9.97 -32.68
N SER A 503 22.52 -10.77 -33.72
CA SER A 503 22.08 -10.52 -35.09
C SER A 503 20.58 -10.29 -35.26
N ALA A 504 19.72 -10.83 -34.38
CA ALA A 504 18.28 -10.63 -34.49
C ALA A 504 17.51 -10.88 -33.18
N TYR A 505 16.41 -10.14 -32.99
CA TYR A 505 15.49 -10.28 -31.86
C TYR A 505 14.04 -10.27 -32.33
N THR A 506 13.16 -10.99 -31.63
CA THR A 506 11.71 -10.87 -31.83
C THR A 506 11.14 -9.94 -30.77
N LEU A 507 10.77 -8.72 -31.18
CA LEU A 507 10.23 -7.70 -30.27
C LEU A 507 8.72 -7.88 -30.05
N PHE A 508 7.99 -8.21 -31.12
CA PHE A 508 6.55 -8.44 -31.09
C PHE A 508 6.17 -9.77 -31.71
N ASN A 509 5.23 -10.47 -31.09
CA ASN A 509 4.41 -11.50 -31.73
C ASN A 509 2.97 -10.98 -31.89
N TYR A 510 2.30 -11.28 -33.00
CA TYR A 510 0.92 -10.86 -33.26
C TYR A 510 0.16 -11.81 -34.20
N THR A 511 -1.18 -11.80 -34.14
CA THR A 511 -2.03 -12.51 -35.11
C THR A 511 -2.28 -11.68 -36.37
N THR A 512 -2.55 -10.38 -36.21
CA THR A 512 -2.69 -9.44 -37.33
C THR A 512 -1.94 -8.15 -37.05
N LEU A 513 -1.45 -7.48 -38.10
CA LEU A 513 -0.75 -6.20 -38.01
C LEU A 513 -1.50 -5.14 -38.82
N SER A 514 -1.81 -4.01 -38.17
CA SER A 514 -2.25 -2.77 -38.82
C SER A 514 -1.15 -1.72 -38.67
N GLY A 515 -0.76 -1.07 -39.77
CA GLY A 515 0.47 -0.27 -39.86
C GLY A 515 1.62 -1.09 -40.44
N GLY A 516 2.87 -0.66 -40.21
CA GLY A 516 4.04 -1.37 -40.71
C GLY A 516 5.37 -0.82 -40.18
N LEU A 517 6.47 -1.24 -40.83
CA LEU A 517 7.83 -0.91 -40.40
C LEU A 517 8.11 0.60 -40.33
N ALA A 518 7.43 1.40 -41.16
CA ALA A 518 7.55 2.86 -41.17
C ALA A 518 7.01 3.52 -39.88
N ASN A 519 6.26 2.78 -39.06
CA ASN A 519 5.75 3.25 -37.77
C ASN A 519 6.72 2.98 -36.61
N LEU A 520 7.92 2.45 -36.89
CA LEU A 520 8.94 2.12 -35.90
C LEU A 520 10.26 2.77 -36.26
N GLN A 521 10.93 3.37 -35.26
CA GLN A 521 12.26 3.95 -35.44
C GLN A 521 13.11 3.68 -34.21
N VAL A 522 14.30 3.11 -34.38
CA VAL A 522 15.27 3.02 -33.29
C VAL A 522 15.79 4.43 -32.96
N VAL A 523 15.75 4.79 -31.67
CA VAL A 523 16.15 6.11 -31.17
C VAL A 523 17.24 6.01 -30.09
N GLY A 524 17.66 7.17 -29.58
CA GLY A 524 18.64 7.26 -28.50
C GLY A 524 20.07 6.98 -28.95
N PRO A 525 21.02 6.84 -27.99
CA PRO A 525 22.43 6.70 -28.29
C PRO A 525 22.76 5.51 -29.20
N VAL A 526 22.03 4.39 -29.05
CA VAL A 526 22.20 3.18 -29.85
C VAL A 526 21.96 3.42 -31.34
N ALA A 527 21.02 4.29 -31.73
CA ALA A 527 20.77 4.65 -33.13
C ALA A 527 21.95 5.38 -33.80
N GLN A 528 22.82 5.99 -32.98
CA GLN A 528 24.03 6.65 -33.44
C GLN A 528 25.31 5.83 -33.18
N SER A 529 25.17 4.55 -32.85
CA SER A 529 26.29 3.63 -32.65
C SER A 529 26.79 3.02 -33.97
N ARG A 530 27.79 2.14 -33.85
CA ARG A 530 28.29 1.29 -34.95
C ARG A 530 27.34 0.17 -35.34
N TYR A 531 26.32 -0.10 -34.52
CA TYR A 531 25.27 -1.03 -34.88
C TYR A 531 24.34 -0.42 -35.93
N THR A 532 23.84 -1.26 -36.82
CA THR A 532 22.73 -0.92 -37.71
C THR A 532 21.50 -1.68 -37.30
N PHE A 533 20.34 -1.04 -37.34
CA PHE A 533 19.08 -1.62 -36.90
C PHE A 533 18.05 -1.52 -38.01
N THR A 534 17.42 -2.64 -38.35
CA THR A 534 16.35 -2.70 -39.35
C THR A 534 15.21 -3.55 -38.81
N PHE A 535 13.97 -3.08 -38.92
CA PHE A 535 12.81 -3.89 -38.57
C PHE A 535 12.45 -4.85 -39.71
N ASP A 536 11.97 -6.04 -39.38
CA ASP A 536 11.62 -7.11 -40.31
C ASP A 536 10.28 -7.73 -39.94
N THR A 537 9.42 -7.94 -40.95
CA THR A 537 8.10 -8.60 -40.83
C THR A 537 7.95 -9.75 -41.81
N SER A 538 9.05 -10.22 -42.41
CA SER A 538 9.05 -11.37 -43.32
C SER A 538 8.68 -12.68 -42.62
N VAL A 539 8.91 -12.76 -41.30
CA VAL A 539 8.39 -13.84 -40.45
C VAL A 539 6.95 -13.52 -40.09
N ALA A 540 6.03 -14.35 -40.58
CA ALA A 540 4.59 -14.18 -40.34
C ALA A 540 4.29 -14.13 -38.83
N GLY A 541 3.51 -13.13 -38.42
CA GLY A 541 3.10 -12.94 -37.03
C GLY A 541 4.19 -12.38 -36.11
N ALA A 542 5.29 -11.84 -36.65
CA ALA A 542 6.35 -11.24 -35.84
C ALA A 542 6.80 -9.87 -36.37
N VAL A 543 7.17 -8.96 -35.45
CA VAL A 543 8.08 -7.84 -35.76
C VAL A 543 9.42 -8.19 -35.16
N ARG A 544 10.42 -8.33 -36.02
CA ARG A 544 11.79 -8.62 -35.64
C ARG A 544 12.65 -7.38 -35.77
N LEU A 545 13.67 -7.28 -34.93
CA LEU A 545 14.76 -6.33 -35.04
C LEU A 545 15.97 -7.09 -35.57
N LEU A 546 16.41 -6.77 -36.78
CA LEU A 546 17.67 -7.24 -37.34
C LEU A 546 18.77 -6.26 -36.93
N VAL A 547 19.85 -6.79 -36.37
CA VAL A 547 21.01 -6.02 -35.94
C VAL A 547 22.19 -6.38 -36.84
N GLY A 548 22.79 -5.37 -37.43
CA GLY A 548 24.01 -5.47 -38.21
C GLY A 548 25.07 -4.49 -37.72
N GLY A 549 26.03 -4.19 -38.58
CA GLY A 549 27.17 -3.34 -38.22
C GLY A 549 28.13 -4.07 -37.28
N SER A 550 28.80 -3.30 -36.42
CA SER A 550 29.75 -3.84 -35.44
C SER A 550 29.45 -3.29 -34.06
N GLY A 551 29.87 -4.01 -33.01
CA GLY A 551 29.80 -3.50 -31.64
C GLY A 551 30.72 -2.30 -31.40
N SER A 552 30.72 -1.80 -30.16
CA SER A 552 31.59 -0.71 -29.74
C SER A 552 33.06 -1.01 -30.06
N ALA A 553 33.77 0.00 -30.57
CA ALA A 553 35.21 -0.06 -30.75
C ALA A 553 35.95 0.61 -29.58
N ASN A 554 37.20 0.21 -29.38
CA ASN A 554 38.15 0.93 -28.54
C ASN A 554 38.93 1.88 -29.44
N LEU A 555 38.83 3.17 -29.18
CA LEU A 555 39.43 4.23 -29.98
C LEU A 555 40.44 5.01 -29.15
N THR A 556 41.61 5.25 -29.75
CA THR A 556 42.57 6.24 -29.25
C THR A 556 42.50 7.45 -30.16
N TRP A 557 42.41 8.65 -29.60
CA TRP A 557 42.45 9.86 -30.43
C TRP A 557 43.83 10.04 -31.09
N VAL A 558 43.87 10.32 -32.39
CA VAL A 558 45.11 10.64 -33.13
C VAL A 558 45.10 11.99 -33.84
N GLY A 559 43.91 12.57 -34.05
CA GLY A 559 43.76 13.87 -34.71
C GLY A 559 43.99 13.82 -36.23
N ASP A 560 43.57 14.88 -36.92
CA ASP A 560 43.83 15.09 -38.37
C ASP A 560 45.02 16.03 -38.63
N GLY A 561 45.64 16.57 -37.59
CA GLY A 561 46.72 17.55 -37.71
C GLY A 561 46.25 18.95 -38.14
N SER A 562 44.95 19.22 -38.12
CA SER A 562 44.34 20.51 -38.43
C SER A 562 43.34 20.93 -37.35
N ALA A 563 42.05 20.65 -37.55
CA ALA A 563 40.96 21.07 -36.67
C ALA A 563 40.67 20.03 -35.58
N ASN A 564 41.12 18.79 -35.70
CA ASN A 564 40.97 17.78 -34.64
C ASN A 564 39.54 17.72 -34.06
N LEU A 565 38.52 17.80 -34.92
CA LEU A 565 37.12 17.87 -34.51
C LEU A 565 36.65 16.55 -33.87
N TRP A 566 36.17 16.59 -32.62
CA TRP A 566 35.48 15.47 -32.00
C TRP A 566 34.00 15.51 -32.37
N ASP A 567 33.67 14.95 -33.54
CA ASP A 567 32.32 14.89 -34.06
C ASP A 567 31.78 13.45 -34.17
N LEU A 568 30.50 13.30 -33.83
CA LEU A 568 29.80 12.02 -33.93
C LEU A 568 29.60 11.66 -35.40
N LYS A 569 30.12 10.50 -35.81
CA LYS A 569 30.09 9.99 -37.21
C LYS A 569 30.73 10.94 -38.23
N GLY A 570 31.67 11.77 -37.80
CA GLY A 570 32.29 12.79 -38.63
C GLY A 570 33.68 12.43 -39.13
N ALA A 571 34.70 13.23 -38.81
CA ALA A 571 36.05 13.02 -39.33
C ALA A 571 36.71 11.75 -38.76
N ALA A 572 37.59 11.12 -39.55
CA ALA A 572 38.30 9.90 -39.17
C ALA A 572 39.52 10.19 -38.28
N ASN A 573 39.31 10.94 -37.20
CA ASN A 573 40.34 11.47 -36.30
C ASN A 573 40.75 10.47 -35.19
N TRP A 574 40.23 9.24 -35.26
CA TRP A 574 40.40 8.21 -34.26
C TRP A 574 41.24 7.06 -34.81
N ASN A 575 42.05 6.45 -33.95
CA ASN A 575 42.80 5.26 -34.27
C ASN A 575 42.14 4.03 -33.65
N LYS A 576 41.75 3.09 -34.50
CA LYS A 576 41.25 1.77 -34.12
C LYS A 576 42.30 0.72 -34.46
N GLY A 577 43.17 0.40 -33.50
CA GLY A 577 44.17 -0.67 -33.66
C GLY A 577 45.15 -0.46 -34.81
N GLY A 578 45.50 0.79 -35.14
CA GLY A 578 46.45 1.17 -36.20
C GLY A 578 45.80 1.74 -37.47
N SER A 579 44.48 1.82 -37.56
CA SER A 579 43.75 2.39 -38.70
C SER A 579 42.93 3.62 -38.29
N ALA A 580 42.89 4.64 -39.15
CA ALA A 580 42.00 5.79 -38.98
C ALA A 580 40.53 5.36 -39.05
N ASP A 581 39.71 5.87 -38.14
CA ASP A 581 38.29 5.54 -37.96
C ASP A 581 37.53 6.76 -37.40
N GLN A 582 36.20 6.71 -37.49
CA GLN A 582 35.29 7.73 -36.94
C GLN A 582 34.82 7.33 -35.54
N PHE A 583 34.34 8.28 -34.75
CA PHE A 583 33.70 8.01 -33.46
C PHE A 583 32.19 7.82 -33.61
N TYR A 584 31.68 6.77 -32.99
CA TYR A 584 30.26 6.45 -32.90
C TYR A 584 29.84 6.38 -31.42
N ASN A 585 28.55 6.59 -31.14
CA ASN A 585 28.05 6.37 -29.78
C ASN A 585 28.31 4.91 -29.35
N LEU A 586 28.50 4.73 -28.04
CA LEU A 586 28.92 3.48 -27.38
C LEU A 586 30.40 3.09 -27.57
N ASP A 587 31.17 3.72 -28.46
CA ASP A 587 32.62 3.49 -28.54
C ASP A 587 33.30 3.86 -27.22
N GLN A 588 34.33 3.09 -26.85
CA GLN A 588 35.20 3.40 -25.72
C GLN A 588 36.34 4.28 -26.21
N VAL A 589 36.57 5.39 -25.52
CA VAL A 589 37.56 6.40 -25.90
C VAL A 589 38.68 6.47 -24.87
N THR A 590 39.91 6.43 -25.37
CA THR A 590 41.15 6.66 -24.60
C THR A 590 41.91 7.87 -25.14
N PHE A 591 42.29 8.78 -24.24
CA PHE A 591 43.27 9.84 -24.48
C PHE A 591 44.59 9.47 -23.80
N ASP A 592 45.70 9.50 -24.52
CA ASP A 592 47.04 9.17 -24.02
C ASP A 592 48.08 10.27 -24.32
N GLU A 593 49.29 10.08 -23.82
CA GLU A 593 50.39 11.03 -24.03
C GLU A 593 50.79 11.13 -25.50
N ALA A 594 50.62 10.06 -26.28
CA ALA A 594 51.11 10.00 -27.66
C ALA A 594 50.29 10.89 -28.62
N GLY A 595 49.00 11.08 -28.35
CA GLY A 595 48.14 11.97 -29.14
C GLY A 595 48.12 13.43 -28.67
N SER A 596 48.89 13.78 -27.64
CA SER A 596 48.86 15.12 -27.05
C SER A 596 49.69 16.15 -27.85
N PRO A 597 49.28 17.44 -27.91
CA PRO A 597 48.05 17.99 -27.33
C PRO A 597 46.79 17.73 -28.18
N TYR A 598 45.69 17.40 -27.49
CA TYR A 598 44.36 17.19 -28.06
C TYR A 598 43.61 18.51 -28.16
N VAL A 599 43.32 18.99 -29.37
CA VAL A 599 42.55 20.24 -29.56
C VAL A 599 41.05 19.95 -29.51
N VAL A 600 40.36 20.53 -28.53
CA VAL A 600 38.94 20.36 -28.27
C VAL A 600 38.15 21.53 -28.85
N GLU A 601 37.54 21.32 -30.01
CA GLU A 601 36.82 22.37 -30.74
C GLU A 601 35.32 22.48 -30.41
N GLN A 602 34.74 21.48 -29.74
CA GLN A 602 33.36 21.46 -29.25
C GLN A 602 33.28 20.76 -27.88
N ASP A 603 32.17 20.90 -27.17
CA ASP A 603 31.96 20.24 -25.87
C ASP A 603 32.13 18.72 -25.98
N ILE A 604 32.94 18.17 -25.08
CA ILE A 604 33.04 16.73 -24.87
C ILE A 604 31.86 16.32 -24.01
N VAL A 605 31.01 15.40 -24.49
CA VAL A 605 29.94 14.82 -23.68
C VAL A 605 30.30 13.37 -23.35
N VAL A 606 30.41 13.05 -22.06
CA VAL A 606 30.52 11.67 -21.56
C VAL A 606 29.10 11.19 -21.20
N PRO A 607 28.45 10.35 -22.02
CA PRO A 607 27.06 9.97 -21.79
C PRO A 607 26.89 9.07 -20.56
N ALA A 608 25.67 9.03 -20.00
CA ALA A 608 25.32 8.11 -18.92
C ALA A 608 25.67 6.65 -19.25
N GLY A 609 26.27 5.94 -18.29
CA GLY A 609 26.70 4.54 -18.45
C GLY A 609 27.95 4.33 -19.31
N LYS A 610 28.69 5.39 -19.65
CA LYS A 610 29.96 5.31 -20.41
C LYS A 610 31.14 5.80 -19.59
N ARG A 611 32.33 5.29 -19.93
CA ARG A 611 33.60 5.65 -19.31
C ARG A 611 34.55 6.22 -20.35
N VAL A 612 35.06 7.42 -20.11
CA VAL A 612 36.19 8.00 -20.86
C VAL A 612 37.42 7.97 -19.96
N GLU A 613 38.54 7.47 -20.48
CA GLU A 613 39.81 7.49 -19.77
C GLU A 613 40.80 8.45 -20.41
N ILE A 614 41.34 9.34 -19.59
CA ILE A 614 42.44 10.24 -19.93
C ILE A 614 43.67 9.76 -19.15
N GLN A 615 44.62 9.16 -19.85
CA GLN A 615 45.80 8.54 -19.27
C GLN A 615 46.87 9.57 -18.89
N ALA A 616 47.79 9.17 -18.01
CA ALA A 616 48.91 10.00 -17.58
C ALA A 616 49.70 10.61 -18.74
N GLY A 617 49.93 11.92 -18.68
CA GLY A 617 50.67 12.68 -19.70
C GLY A 617 49.80 13.26 -20.82
N ALA A 618 48.50 12.94 -20.86
CA ALA A 618 47.59 13.52 -21.83
C ALA A 618 47.32 15.01 -21.58
N VAL A 619 47.34 15.81 -22.65
CA VAL A 619 47.07 17.25 -22.63
C VAL A 619 45.90 17.59 -23.55
N LEU A 620 44.81 18.13 -23.01
CA LEU A 620 43.63 18.60 -23.74
C LEU A 620 43.63 20.13 -23.74
N VAL A 621 43.58 20.73 -24.93
CA VAL A 621 43.55 22.18 -25.14
C VAL A 621 42.22 22.60 -25.75
N PHE A 622 41.47 23.49 -25.10
CA PHE A 622 40.10 23.84 -25.45
C PHE A 622 40.04 25.14 -26.26
N LYS A 623 39.21 25.15 -27.32
CA LYS A 623 38.82 26.38 -28.01
C LYS A 623 37.82 27.19 -27.16
N PRO A 624 37.70 28.51 -27.40
CA PRO A 624 36.74 29.34 -26.70
C PRO A 624 35.33 28.73 -26.66
N PHE A 625 34.76 28.76 -25.46
CA PHE A 625 33.42 28.28 -25.09
C PHE A 625 33.21 26.77 -25.14
N THR A 626 34.27 25.95 -25.08
CA THR A 626 34.16 24.49 -24.99
C THR A 626 34.54 23.94 -23.62
N GLY A 627 33.96 22.81 -23.23
CA GLY A 627 34.22 22.15 -21.96
C GLY A 627 33.95 20.65 -22.00
N VAL A 628 33.86 20.02 -20.83
CA VAL A 628 33.49 18.60 -20.70
C VAL A 628 32.22 18.50 -19.86
N ARG A 629 31.17 17.89 -20.41
CA ARG A 629 29.93 17.55 -19.72
C ARG A 629 29.92 16.07 -19.37
N VAL A 630 29.80 15.73 -18.09
CA VAL A 630 29.88 14.34 -17.62
C VAL A 630 28.53 13.85 -17.09
N GLU A 631 27.84 13.05 -17.90
CA GLU A 631 26.62 12.31 -17.51
C GLU A 631 26.95 10.86 -17.10
N GLY A 632 28.15 10.37 -17.43
CA GLY A 632 28.69 9.04 -17.10
C GLY A 632 29.91 9.08 -16.18
N GLU A 633 30.99 8.40 -16.56
CA GLU A 633 32.25 8.32 -15.80
C GLU A 633 33.42 8.90 -16.60
N LEU A 634 34.09 9.91 -16.04
CA LEU A 634 35.35 10.43 -16.58
C LEU A 634 36.49 10.08 -15.63
N VAL A 635 37.50 9.37 -16.10
CA VAL A 635 38.68 9.01 -15.32
C VAL A 635 39.93 9.68 -15.87
N ALA A 636 40.51 10.59 -15.09
CA ALA A 636 41.80 11.19 -15.37
C ALA A 636 42.90 10.51 -14.54
N SER A 637 43.65 9.62 -15.17
CA SER A 637 44.68 8.76 -14.57
C SER A 637 46.07 9.43 -14.57
N GLY A 638 46.16 10.68 -14.12
CA GLY A 638 47.43 11.44 -14.07
C GLY A 638 48.43 10.89 -13.04
N ARG A 639 49.73 11.05 -13.30
CA ARG A 639 50.80 10.77 -12.33
C ARG A 639 51.59 12.04 -12.00
N ALA A 640 52.29 12.05 -10.87
CA ALA A 640 53.09 13.21 -10.45
C ALA A 640 54.18 13.60 -11.48
N ASP A 641 54.73 12.62 -12.19
CA ASP A 641 55.72 12.80 -13.26
C ASP A 641 55.09 13.06 -14.64
N LYS A 642 53.81 12.71 -14.82
CA LYS A 642 53.06 12.82 -16.07
C LYS A 642 51.61 13.21 -15.77
N PRO A 643 51.33 14.50 -15.46
CA PRO A 643 49.99 14.95 -15.14
C PRO A 643 49.07 14.85 -16.35
N VAL A 644 47.76 14.72 -16.10
CA VAL A 644 46.73 15.03 -17.10
C VAL A 644 46.49 16.54 -17.05
N VAL A 645 46.47 17.18 -18.20
CA VAL A 645 46.35 18.64 -18.31
C VAL A 645 45.12 19.00 -19.13
N PHE A 646 44.26 19.88 -18.59
CA PHE A 646 43.20 20.56 -19.33
C PHE A 646 43.55 22.05 -19.35
N THR A 647 43.64 22.67 -20.52
CA THR A 647 44.06 24.07 -20.64
C THR A 647 43.47 24.77 -21.88
N SER A 648 43.76 26.05 -22.08
CA SER A 648 43.34 26.83 -23.25
C SER A 648 44.17 26.50 -24.49
N ILE A 649 43.58 26.59 -25.68
CA ILE A 649 44.31 26.59 -26.98
C ILE A 649 45.29 27.76 -27.12
N HIS A 650 45.26 28.73 -26.20
CA HIS A 650 46.21 29.84 -26.12
C HIS A 650 47.30 29.65 -25.06
N ASP A 651 47.39 28.48 -24.40
CA ASP A 651 48.44 28.20 -23.41
C ASP A 651 49.79 27.89 -24.09
N PRO A 652 50.76 28.82 -24.01
CA PRO A 652 52.04 28.67 -24.70
C PRO A 652 52.91 27.54 -24.13
N THR A 653 52.53 26.95 -23.00
CA THR A 653 53.20 25.80 -22.38
C THR A 653 52.99 24.52 -23.19
N TYR A 654 51.83 24.40 -23.85
CA TYR A 654 51.39 23.15 -24.48
C TYR A 654 51.10 23.27 -25.97
N VAL A 655 50.91 24.48 -26.48
CA VAL A 655 50.72 24.76 -27.91
C VAL A 655 51.61 25.92 -28.35
N PRO A 656 52.14 25.92 -29.60
CA PRO A 656 52.94 27.03 -30.10
C PRO A 656 52.21 28.37 -29.97
N SER A 657 52.88 29.35 -29.36
CA SER A 657 52.26 30.65 -29.05
C SER A 657 51.74 31.35 -30.31
N THR A 658 50.47 31.76 -30.26
CA THR A 658 49.80 32.56 -31.29
C THR A 658 49.82 34.07 -30.97
N GLY A 659 50.48 34.47 -29.87
CA GLY A 659 50.52 35.86 -29.39
C GLY A 659 49.33 36.28 -28.51
N GLN A 660 48.30 35.43 -28.40
CA GLN A 660 47.20 35.57 -27.46
C GLN A 660 47.49 34.76 -26.18
N LEU A 661 47.19 35.33 -25.01
CA LEU A 661 47.28 34.65 -23.71
C LEU A 661 45.96 33.94 -23.36
N PRO A 662 45.98 32.89 -22.52
CA PRO A 662 44.75 32.26 -22.02
C PRO A 662 43.83 33.26 -21.31
N ASN A 663 42.54 33.22 -21.64
CA ASN A 663 41.49 34.08 -21.08
C ASN A 663 40.35 33.26 -20.45
N ALA A 664 39.50 33.93 -19.66
CA ALA A 664 38.26 33.33 -19.18
C ALA A 664 37.36 32.90 -20.36
N PHE A 665 36.68 31.77 -20.20
CA PHE A 665 35.86 31.12 -21.24
C PHE A 665 36.63 30.50 -22.41
N ASP A 666 37.97 30.48 -22.39
CA ASP A 666 38.73 29.62 -23.31
C ASP A 666 38.52 28.12 -23.01
N TRP A 667 38.17 27.81 -21.76
CA TRP A 667 37.79 26.48 -21.29
C TRP A 667 36.71 26.64 -20.21
N ASN A 668 35.55 26.02 -20.42
CA ASN A 668 34.39 26.12 -19.53
C ASN A 668 34.43 25.16 -18.33
N GLY A 669 35.52 24.38 -18.18
CA GLY A 669 35.66 23.40 -17.09
C GLY A 669 35.04 22.03 -17.41
N VAL A 670 35.03 21.19 -16.38
CA VAL A 670 34.33 19.89 -16.36
C VAL A 670 33.10 20.05 -15.47
N HIS A 671 31.92 19.70 -15.96
CA HIS A 671 30.65 19.91 -15.25
C HIS A 671 29.65 18.76 -15.41
#